data_AF-A0A315VDD3-F1
#
_entry.id   AF-A0A315VDD3-F1
#
_cell.length_a   1.000
_cell.length_b   1.000
_cell.length_c   1.000
_cell.angle_alpha   90.00
_cell.angle_beta   90.00
_cell.angle_gamma   90.00
#
_symmetry.space_group_name_H-M   'P 1'
#
loop_
_entity.id
_entity.type
_entity.pdbx_description
1 polymer ?
#
loop_
_entity_poly.entity_id
_entity_poly.type
_entity_poly.pdbx_seq_one_letter_code
_entity_poly.pdbx_strand_id
1 'polypeptide(L)'
;MVANVLIMLMIKMAAASMPGSETDLIHGYGAGFPELIQNSCHPVGFGVRAIPPNISSNTWCLVVKQTQIIEIQQRSFAKLHHLRKLFILQNNILQSIGASAFAGLPRLSDVCISENLSLETIKAFAFSDLPELAEIEITKSKHLRSIHPDAFRNIVNLRRLTISNTGLRIFPDLSKIQSAARGFLFDLQDNINIEIVPANAFRGLCTKPIEEIRLTRNGIKEVASDAFNGTKMYRLLLSGNKQLAHISPNAFVGSSELVVLDVSQTAVSSLPDSILGGLKKLLAESAYRLKELPIVQRYTKLHIAKLTYSSHCCAFKNMHRNRSRWTSLCSHPEAKTIPAFFREHCSNSTSVSCSPTPDNFNPCEDIMSPILLRILIWIISVLALLGNAVVLLVLLGSRSKLTVPRFLMCHLAFADLCMGIYLLVIATVDMLTHGRYYNHAIDWQTGFGCKAAGFFTVFASELSVFTLTAITVERWHTITNAMRLDRKLRLRHACIIMTTGWSFSLLAALLPTVGVSSYSKVSICLPMDVESMVSQVYVVSLLVLNILAFFCVCGCYLSIYLTYRKPSSAPAHADTRVAQRMAVLIFTDFVCMAPISFFAVSAALKLPLITVSDAKLLLVLFYPINSCSNPFLYAFFTHTFRRDFFLLAARFGLFKTQAQIYRTETSSCQQPTWTSPKSSRVIYSLANTLSLDGKQEF
;
A
#
# COMPACT_ATOMS: atom_id res chain seq x y z
N MET A 1 48.26 19.35 -26.41
CA MET A 1 47.41 18.63 -27.40
C MET A 1 47.24 17.15 -27.05
N VAL A 2 48.33 16.40 -26.83
CA VAL A 2 48.30 14.95 -26.52
C VAL A 2 47.47 14.60 -25.27
N ALA A 3 47.58 15.37 -24.18
CA ALA A 3 46.79 15.14 -22.96
C ALA A 3 45.27 15.29 -23.17
N ASN A 4 44.83 16.28 -23.96
CA ASN A 4 43.41 16.47 -24.29
C ASN A 4 42.89 15.34 -25.19
N VAL A 5 43.72 14.85 -26.12
CA VAL A 5 43.36 13.70 -26.98
C VAL A 5 43.26 12.40 -26.16
N LEU A 6 44.15 12.19 -25.18
CA LEU A 6 44.10 11.05 -24.27
C LEU A 6 42.86 11.09 -23.37
N ILE A 7 42.54 12.26 -22.81
CA ILE A 7 41.32 12.48 -22.03
C ILE A 7 40.07 12.23 -22.91
N MET A 8 40.08 12.70 -24.15
CA MET A 8 39.00 12.48 -25.12
C MET A 8 38.81 10.99 -25.44
N LEU A 9 39.90 10.24 -25.65
CA LEU A 9 39.88 8.79 -25.85
C LEU A 9 39.34 8.05 -24.62
N MET A 10 39.75 8.46 -23.41
CA MET A 10 39.27 7.87 -22.15
C MET A 10 37.76 8.07 -21.95
N ILE A 11 37.23 9.27 -22.22
CA ILE A 11 35.79 9.57 -22.10
C ILE A 11 34.99 8.75 -23.13
N LYS A 12 35.46 8.65 -24.38
CA LYS A 12 34.80 7.85 -25.43
C LYS A 12 34.88 6.34 -25.16
N MET A 13 36.00 5.83 -24.66
CA MET A 13 36.11 4.41 -24.26
C MET A 13 35.26 4.08 -23.03
N ALA A 14 35.15 5.00 -22.07
CA ALA A 14 34.26 4.86 -20.93
C ALA A 14 32.78 4.85 -21.38
N ALA A 15 32.40 5.72 -22.33
CA ALA A 15 31.07 5.72 -22.92
C ALA A 15 30.76 4.43 -23.73
N ALA A 16 31.75 3.91 -24.47
CA ALA A 16 31.61 2.71 -25.30
C ALA A 16 31.62 1.39 -24.51
N SER A 17 32.15 1.39 -23.28
CA SER A 17 32.11 0.25 -22.36
C SER A 17 30.85 0.23 -21.47
N MET A 18 30.00 1.26 -21.56
CA MET A 18 28.70 1.25 -20.91
C MET A 18 27.73 0.43 -21.76
N PRO A 19 27.03 -0.57 -21.21
CA PRO A 19 25.91 -1.17 -21.92
C PRO A 19 24.90 -0.06 -22.22
N GLY A 20 24.64 0.15 -23.51
CA GLY A 20 23.90 1.30 -24.02
C GLY A 20 22.57 1.53 -23.32
N SER A 21 22.14 2.78 -23.32
CA SER A 21 20.82 3.23 -22.89
C SER A 21 19.73 2.34 -23.48
N GLU A 22 19.14 1.48 -22.65
CA GLU A 22 17.87 0.81 -22.92
C GLU A 22 16.77 1.88 -22.92
N THR A 23 16.49 2.43 -24.10
CA THR A 23 15.12 2.80 -24.43
C THR A 23 14.26 1.56 -24.28
N ASP A 24 13.18 1.67 -23.50
CA ASP A 24 12.12 0.67 -23.38
C ASP A 24 11.69 0.20 -24.79
N LEU A 25 12.24 -0.92 -25.23
CA LEU A 25 11.65 -1.77 -26.24
C LEU A 25 11.11 -2.96 -25.47
N ILE A 26 9.81 -2.88 -25.19
CA ILE A 26 8.96 -4.05 -25.00
C ILE A 26 9.09 -4.87 -26.28
N HIS A 27 10.10 -5.71 -26.36
CA HIS A 27 10.29 -6.64 -27.45
C HIS A 27 9.78 -8.00 -27.00
N GLY A 28 8.54 -8.28 -27.38
CA GLY A 28 8.13 -9.64 -27.69
C GLY A 28 8.98 -10.16 -28.84
N TYR A 29 10.17 -10.67 -28.51
CA TYR A 29 10.86 -11.64 -29.36
C TYR A 29 10.47 -13.03 -28.86
N GLY A 30 9.24 -13.43 -29.20
CA GLY A 30 9.02 -14.82 -29.56
C GLY A 30 9.72 -15.01 -30.91
N ALA A 31 11.03 -15.25 -30.87
CA ALA A 31 11.81 -15.53 -32.06
C ALA A 31 11.43 -16.93 -32.56
N GLY A 32 10.31 -17.01 -33.29
CA GLY A 32 10.16 -18.07 -34.28
C GLY A 32 11.23 -17.85 -35.35
N PHE A 33 12.02 -18.89 -35.64
CA PHE A 33 12.91 -18.89 -36.80
C PHE A 33 12.10 -18.47 -38.05
N PRO A 34 12.59 -17.54 -38.90
CA PRO A 34 11.83 -17.05 -40.05
C PRO A 34 11.52 -18.20 -41.03
N GLU A 35 10.26 -18.37 -41.40
CA GLU A 35 9.79 -19.34 -42.42
C GLU A 35 10.60 -19.28 -43.74
N LEU A 36 11.17 -18.11 -44.06
CA LEU A 36 12.05 -17.91 -45.23
C LEU A 36 13.32 -18.78 -45.23
N ILE A 37 13.90 -19.11 -44.07
CA ILE A 37 15.12 -19.95 -44.01
C ILE A 37 14.75 -21.42 -44.25
N GLN A 38 13.58 -21.85 -43.78
CA GLN A 38 13.11 -23.23 -43.90
C GLN A 38 12.95 -23.69 -45.36
N ASN A 39 12.54 -22.77 -46.26
CA ASN A 39 12.32 -23.06 -47.68
C ASN A 39 13.63 -23.32 -48.45
N SER A 40 14.80 -22.96 -47.90
CA SER A 40 16.12 -23.18 -48.52
C SER A 40 16.81 -24.48 -48.09
N CYS A 41 16.17 -25.25 -47.21
CA CYS A 41 16.72 -26.45 -46.61
C CYS A 41 16.25 -27.72 -47.31
N HIS A 42 17.05 -28.78 -47.27
CA HIS A 42 16.67 -30.07 -47.84
C HIS A 42 15.52 -30.69 -47.01
N PRO A 43 14.34 -30.97 -47.59
CA PRO A 43 13.21 -31.50 -46.85
C PRO A 43 13.22 -33.03 -46.77
N VAL A 44 12.92 -33.57 -45.60
CA VAL A 44 12.62 -34.99 -45.35
C VAL A 44 11.20 -35.06 -44.78
N GLY A 45 10.28 -35.63 -45.57
CA GLY A 45 8.84 -35.45 -45.42
C GLY A 45 8.01 -36.73 -45.28
N PHE A 46 6.73 -36.63 -45.65
CA PHE A 46 5.68 -37.66 -45.55
C PHE A 46 6.13 -39.10 -45.89
N GLY A 47 5.66 -40.07 -45.09
CA GLY A 47 5.84 -41.50 -45.34
C GLY A 47 7.21 -42.08 -44.93
N VAL A 48 8.20 -41.22 -44.63
CA VAL A 48 9.54 -41.64 -44.21
C VAL A 48 9.52 -42.23 -42.79
N ARG A 49 10.02 -43.46 -42.62
CA ARG A 49 10.09 -44.18 -41.32
C ARG A 49 11.46 -44.12 -40.65
N ALA A 50 12.51 -43.75 -41.38
CA ALA A 50 13.88 -43.58 -40.91
C ALA A 50 14.60 -42.54 -41.78
N ILE A 51 15.66 -41.89 -41.27
CA ILE A 51 16.42 -40.90 -42.04
C ILE A 51 16.99 -41.54 -43.32
N PRO A 52 16.66 -41.02 -44.53
CA PRO A 52 17.10 -41.62 -45.78
C PRO A 52 18.63 -41.62 -45.94
N PRO A 53 19.25 -42.74 -46.38
CA PRO A 53 20.70 -42.81 -46.55
C PRO A 53 21.23 -42.09 -47.80
N ASN A 54 20.33 -41.64 -48.70
CA ASN A 54 20.66 -41.03 -50.00
C ASN A 54 20.78 -39.48 -49.96
N ILE A 55 20.68 -38.87 -48.79
CA ILE A 55 20.85 -37.42 -48.63
C ILE A 55 22.31 -37.05 -48.96
N SER A 56 22.50 -36.00 -49.77
CA SER A 56 23.83 -35.53 -50.18
C SER A 56 24.69 -35.13 -48.97
N SER A 57 25.95 -35.57 -48.93
CA SER A 57 26.91 -35.20 -47.88
C SER A 57 27.27 -33.70 -47.84
N ASN A 58 26.94 -32.95 -48.91
CA ASN A 58 27.14 -31.51 -49.02
C ASN A 58 25.94 -30.70 -48.49
N THR A 59 24.91 -31.37 -47.97
CA THR A 59 23.72 -30.72 -47.41
C THR A 59 24.11 -29.89 -46.19
N TRP A 60 23.88 -28.58 -46.25
CA TRP A 60 24.20 -27.63 -45.18
C TRP A 60 23.00 -27.33 -44.26
N CYS A 61 21.77 -27.56 -44.72
CA CYS A 61 20.55 -27.43 -43.94
C CYS A 61 19.56 -28.58 -44.22
N LEU A 62 19.02 -29.18 -43.17
CA LEU A 62 18.07 -30.31 -43.23
C LEU A 62 16.81 -30.00 -42.41
N VAL A 63 15.63 -30.28 -42.98
CA VAL A 63 14.33 -30.15 -42.32
C VAL A 63 13.63 -31.51 -42.32
N VAL A 64 13.49 -32.12 -41.14
CA VAL A 64 12.74 -33.36 -40.90
C VAL A 64 11.35 -32.99 -40.40
N LYS A 65 10.35 -33.03 -41.29
CA LYS A 65 9.01 -32.52 -41.02
C LYS A 65 7.92 -33.50 -41.41
N GLN A 66 6.89 -33.67 -40.58
CA GLN A 66 5.71 -34.52 -40.90
C GLN A 66 6.08 -35.97 -41.31
N THR A 67 7.08 -36.55 -40.66
CA THR A 67 7.54 -37.92 -40.92
C THR A 67 6.78 -38.96 -40.08
N GLN A 68 7.01 -40.24 -40.41
CA GLN A 68 6.54 -41.40 -39.64
C GLN A 68 7.70 -42.02 -38.82
N ILE A 69 8.66 -41.21 -38.38
CA ILE A 69 9.78 -41.63 -37.55
C ILE A 69 9.32 -41.68 -36.10
N ILE A 70 9.45 -42.84 -35.46
CA ILE A 70 9.12 -43.04 -34.03
C ILE A 70 10.31 -42.68 -33.14
N GLU A 71 11.53 -43.01 -33.57
CA GLU A 71 12.77 -42.70 -32.85
C GLU A 71 13.85 -42.27 -33.85
N ILE A 72 14.54 -41.17 -33.54
CA ILE A 72 15.78 -40.80 -34.24
C ILE A 72 16.91 -41.65 -33.65
N GLN A 73 17.33 -42.66 -34.42
CA GLN A 73 18.34 -43.63 -34.00
C GLN A 73 19.74 -43.01 -33.84
N GLN A 74 20.62 -43.73 -33.15
CA GLN A 74 22.02 -43.35 -32.98
C GLN A 74 22.70 -43.07 -34.33
N ARG A 75 23.47 -41.97 -34.41
CA ARG A 75 24.27 -41.61 -35.61
C ARG A 75 23.46 -41.53 -36.90
N SER A 76 22.15 -41.25 -36.83
CA SER A 76 21.25 -41.18 -38.01
C SER A 76 21.71 -40.18 -39.07
N PHE A 77 22.49 -39.17 -38.69
CA PHE A 77 22.96 -38.10 -39.57
C PHE A 77 24.46 -38.14 -39.86
N ALA A 78 25.18 -39.19 -39.42
CA ALA A 78 26.64 -39.19 -39.39
C ALA A 78 27.34 -38.98 -40.75
N LYS A 79 26.65 -39.20 -41.88
CA LYS A 79 27.17 -38.95 -43.24
C LYS A 79 27.13 -37.47 -43.66
N LEU A 80 26.42 -36.62 -42.91
CA LEU A 80 26.16 -35.21 -43.27
C LEU A 80 27.19 -34.27 -42.63
N HIS A 81 28.47 -34.44 -42.94
CA HIS A 81 29.57 -33.69 -42.30
C HIS A 81 29.53 -32.16 -42.52
N HIS A 82 28.80 -31.69 -43.54
CA HIS A 82 28.63 -30.26 -43.85
C HIS A 82 27.37 -29.64 -43.24
N LEU A 83 26.55 -30.42 -42.53
CA LEU A 83 25.30 -29.96 -41.97
C LEU A 83 25.56 -28.90 -40.90
N ARG A 84 24.96 -27.72 -41.08
CA ARG A 84 25.01 -26.58 -40.15
C ARG A 84 23.71 -26.41 -39.39
N LYS A 85 22.56 -26.63 -40.05
CA LYS A 85 21.25 -26.42 -39.46
C LYS A 85 20.38 -27.66 -39.57
N LEU A 86 19.77 -28.06 -38.45
CA LEU A 86 18.86 -29.20 -38.39
C LEU A 86 17.54 -28.79 -37.73
N PHE A 87 16.45 -28.97 -38.47
CA PHE A 87 15.10 -28.72 -37.99
C PHE A 87 14.32 -30.03 -37.91
N ILE A 88 13.76 -30.36 -36.75
CA ILE A 88 12.89 -31.52 -36.52
C ILE A 88 11.54 -30.98 -36.07
N LEU A 89 10.60 -30.90 -37.01
CA LEU A 89 9.38 -30.11 -36.85
C LEU A 89 8.12 -30.94 -37.09
N GLN A 90 7.08 -30.75 -36.29
CA GLN A 90 5.74 -31.30 -36.58
C GLN A 90 5.72 -32.83 -36.83
N ASN A 91 6.57 -33.59 -36.13
CA ASN A 91 6.54 -35.06 -36.19
C ASN A 91 5.63 -35.59 -35.08
N ASN A 92 4.37 -35.86 -35.44
CA ASN A 92 3.33 -36.21 -34.48
C ASN A 92 3.51 -37.58 -33.81
N ILE A 93 4.34 -38.47 -34.37
CA ILE A 93 4.57 -39.81 -33.80
C ILE A 93 5.99 -40.03 -33.28
N LEU A 94 6.85 -39.00 -33.36
CA LEU A 94 8.21 -39.07 -32.83
C LEU A 94 8.14 -39.15 -31.31
N GLN A 95 8.54 -40.27 -30.72
CA GLN A 95 8.49 -40.54 -29.29
C GLN A 95 9.82 -40.26 -28.59
N SER A 96 10.96 -40.46 -29.26
CA SER A 96 12.26 -40.23 -28.63
C SER A 96 13.37 -39.77 -29.58
N ILE A 97 14.30 -39.00 -29.03
CA ILE A 97 15.60 -38.74 -29.64
C ILE A 97 16.60 -39.70 -29.02
N GLY A 98 17.15 -40.59 -29.85
CA GLY A 98 18.02 -41.68 -29.44
C GLY A 98 19.37 -41.23 -28.87
N ALA A 99 20.06 -42.16 -28.24
CA ALA A 99 21.38 -41.88 -27.66
C ALA A 99 22.38 -41.55 -28.78
N SER A 100 23.19 -40.50 -28.60
CA SER A 100 24.13 -40.03 -29.63
C SER A 100 23.49 -39.81 -31.02
N ALA A 101 22.21 -39.40 -31.06
CA ALA A 101 21.46 -39.19 -32.30
C ALA A 101 22.19 -38.25 -33.29
N PHE A 102 22.79 -37.17 -32.78
CA PHE A 102 23.46 -36.15 -33.59
C PHE A 102 24.99 -36.31 -33.64
N ALA A 103 25.54 -37.40 -33.12
CA ALA A 103 26.98 -37.61 -33.12
C ALA A 103 27.57 -37.69 -34.54
N GLY A 104 28.78 -37.14 -34.73
CA GLY A 104 29.49 -37.13 -36.01
C GLY A 104 29.18 -35.94 -36.92
N LEU A 105 28.57 -34.87 -36.39
CA LEU A 105 28.24 -33.63 -37.10
C LEU A 105 29.15 -32.46 -36.66
N PRO A 106 30.36 -32.33 -37.24
CA PRO A 106 31.37 -31.38 -36.75
C PRO A 106 31.01 -29.90 -36.99
N ARG A 107 30.18 -29.61 -38.00
CA ARG A 107 29.80 -28.25 -38.40
C ARG A 107 28.39 -27.82 -37.97
N LEU A 108 27.71 -28.67 -37.22
CA LEU A 108 26.34 -28.42 -36.79
C LEU A 108 26.33 -27.25 -35.82
N SER A 109 25.68 -26.16 -36.20
CA SER A 109 25.60 -24.90 -35.46
C SER A 109 24.24 -24.67 -34.81
N ASP A 110 23.15 -25.12 -35.44
CA ASP A 110 21.78 -24.85 -34.99
C ASP A 110 20.94 -26.13 -35.02
N VAL A 111 20.28 -26.44 -33.90
CA VAL A 111 19.28 -27.51 -33.82
C VAL A 111 17.98 -26.96 -33.28
N CYS A 112 16.90 -27.13 -34.03
CA CYS A 112 15.54 -26.76 -33.61
C CYS A 112 14.64 -28.00 -33.63
N ILE A 113 14.09 -28.34 -32.47
CA ILE A 113 13.14 -29.43 -32.25
C ILE A 113 11.85 -28.79 -31.78
N SER A 114 10.86 -28.70 -32.65
CA SER A 114 9.60 -27.99 -32.33
C SER A 114 8.36 -28.73 -32.79
N GLU A 115 7.27 -28.58 -32.06
CA GLU A 115 5.95 -29.11 -32.43
C GLU A 115 5.93 -30.66 -32.60
N ASN A 116 6.82 -31.39 -31.93
CA ASN A 116 6.82 -32.85 -31.90
C ASN A 116 5.96 -33.32 -30.74
N LEU A 117 4.64 -33.39 -30.97
CA LEU A 117 3.65 -33.54 -29.90
C LEU A 117 3.81 -34.81 -29.08
N SER A 118 4.25 -35.93 -29.67
CA SER A 118 4.44 -37.21 -28.98
C SER A 118 5.84 -37.43 -28.41
N LEU A 119 6.75 -36.43 -28.52
CA LEU A 119 8.12 -36.59 -28.04
C LEU A 119 8.12 -36.69 -26.53
N GLU A 120 8.55 -37.83 -25.99
CA GLU A 120 8.54 -38.10 -24.55
C GLU A 120 9.92 -37.97 -23.90
N THR A 121 10.98 -38.35 -24.62
CA THR A 121 12.33 -38.43 -24.05
C THR A 121 13.44 -38.00 -25.01
N ILE A 122 14.48 -37.37 -24.45
CA ILE A 122 15.78 -37.16 -25.11
C ILE A 122 16.82 -37.98 -24.35
N LYS A 123 17.41 -38.97 -25.01
CA LYS A 123 18.32 -39.95 -24.40
C LYS A 123 19.74 -39.39 -24.22
N ALA A 124 20.58 -40.16 -23.53
CA ALA A 124 21.95 -39.79 -23.18
C ALA A 124 22.80 -39.40 -24.40
N PHE A 125 23.66 -38.40 -24.25
CA PHE A 125 24.61 -37.96 -25.27
C PHE A 125 23.98 -37.52 -26.60
N ALA A 126 22.67 -37.24 -26.65
CA ALA A 126 21.98 -36.86 -27.89
C ALA A 126 22.67 -35.69 -28.61
N PHE A 127 23.13 -34.69 -27.86
CA PHE A 127 23.85 -33.49 -28.36
C PHE A 127 25.34 -33.48 -27.96
N SER A 128 25.94 -34.64 -27.70
CA SER A 128 27.33 -34.70 -27.19
C SER A 128 28.36 -34.38 -28.26
N ASP A 129 29.43 -33.69 -27.85
CA ASP A 129 30.67 -33.51 -28.63
C ASP A 129 30.43 -32.84 -30.01
N LEU A 130 29.61 -31.78 -30.01
CA LEU A 130 29.31 -30.96 -31.18
C LEU A 130 30.06 -29.61 -31.08
N PRO A 131 31.25 -29.48 -31.68
CA PRO A 131 32.17 -28.38 -31.39
C PRO A 131 31.69 -27.03 -31.93
N GLU A 132 30.91 -26.99 -33.01
CA GLU A 132 30.37 -25.74 -33.59
C GLU A 132 28.95 -25.42 -33.12
N LEU A 133 28.32 -26.27 -32.30
CA LEU A 133 26.92 -26.11 -31.91
C LEU A 133 26.75 -24.86 -31.03
N ALA A 134 25.99 -23.91 -31.56
CA ALA A 134 25.78 -22.59 -30.98
C ALA A 134 24.37 -22.41 -30.45
N GLU A 135 23.34 -22.99 -31.08
CA GLU A 135 21.95 -22.83 -30.67
C GLU A 135 21.20 -24.17 -30.62
N ILE A 136 20.54 -24.41 -29.48
CA ILE A 136 19.61 -25.51 -29.30
C ILE A 136 18.25 -24.93 -28.91
N GLU A 137 17.23 -25.26 -29.69
CA GLU A 137 15.85 -24.93 -29.39
C GLU A 137 15.01 -26.21 -29.27
N ILE A 138 14.33 -26.39 -28.13
CA ILE A 138 13.38 -27.46 -27.89
C ILE A 138 12.07 -26.81 -27.45
N THR A 139 11.11 -26.69 -28.36
CA THR A 139 9.87 -25.96 -28.11
C THR A 139 8.61 -26.75 -28.44
N LYS A 140 7.49 -26.39 -27.80
CA LYS A 140 6.14 -26.92 -28.12
C LYS A 140 6.05 -28.46 -28.14
N SER A 141 6.85 -29.13 -27.30
CA SER A 141 6.90 -30.59 -27.18
C SER A 141 6.26 -30.99 -25.84
N LYS A 142 4.93 -30.84 -25.76
CA LYS A 142 4.16 -30.88 -24.50
C LYS A 142 4.22 -32.20 -23.74
N HIS A 143 4.56 -33.32 -24.40
CA HIS A 143 4.72 -34.62 -23.76
C HIS A 143 6.16 -34.96 -23.40
N LEU A 144 7.12 -34.05 -23.61
CA LEU A 144 8.53 -34.28 -23.27
C LEU A 144 8.67 -34.30 -21.75
N ARG A 145 8.82 -35.49 -21.16
CA ARG A 145 8.82 -35.72 -19.71
C ARG A 145 10.22 -35.68 -19.11
N SER A 146 11.23 -36.08 -19.88
CA SER A 146 12.62 -36.14 -19.40
C SER A 146 13.65 -35.87 -20.49
N ILE A 147 14.65 -35.08 -20.13
CA ILE A 147 15.92 -34.98 -20.86
C ILE A 147 16.97 -35.68 -19.98
N HIS A 148 17.69 -36.64 -20.55
CA HIS A 148 18.71 -37.37 -19.81
C HIS A 148 19.82 -36.42 -19.32
N PRO A 149 20.37 -36.58 -18.10
CA PRO A 149 21.38 -35.67 -17.55
C PRO A 149 22.61 -35.46 -18.46
N ASP A 150 23.10 -36.54 -19.09
CA ASP A 150 24.22 -36.47 -20.04
C ASP A 150 23.82 -36.10 -21.48
N ALA A 151 22.60 -35.61 -21.73
CA ALA A 151 22.17 -35.24 -23.09
C ALA A 151 23.00 -34.09 -23.68
N PHE A 152 23.41 -33.13 -22.84
CA PHE A 152 24.14 -31.91 -23.23
C PHE A 152 25.61 -31.94 -22.76
N ARG A 153 26.39 -32.91 -23.25
CA ARG A 153 27.78 -33.07 -22.84
C ARG A 153 28.75 -32.38 -23.81
N ASN A 154 29.68 -31.60 -23.26
CA ASN A 154 30.83 -31.04 -23.99
C ASN A 154 30.43 -30.20 -25.23
N ILE A 155 29.55 -29.21 -25.03
CA ILE A 155 29.06 -28.32 -26.08
C ILE A 155 29.66 -26.93 -25.87
N VAL A 156 30.97 -26.84 -26.12
CA VAL A 156 31.83 -25.73 -25.68
C VAL A 156 31.51 -24.37 -26.33
N ASN A 157 30.80 -24.35 -27.45
CA ASN A 157 30.45 -23.12 -28.18
C ASN A 157 28.97 -22.74 -28.09
N LEU A 158 28.18 -23.42 -27.24
CA LEU A 158 26.75 -23.16 -27.09
C LEU A 158 26.54 -21.72 -26.61
N ARG A 159 25.78 -20.93 -27.36
CA ARG A 159 25.41 -19.54 -27.07
C ARG A 159 23.98 -19.41 -26.56
N ARG A 160 23.08 -20.27 -27.04
CA ARG A 160 21.65 -20.22 -26.71
C ARG A 160 21.10 -21.62 -26.47
N LEU A 161 20.44 -21.79 -25.34
CA LEU A 161 19.65 -22.99 -25.04
C LEU A 161 18.24 -22.57 -24.66
N THR A 162 17.28 -22.90 -25.52
CA THR A 162 15.86 -22.62 -25.33
C THR A 162 15.09 -23.91 -25.12
N ILE A 163 14.40 -24.02 -23.98
CA ILE A 163 13.50 -25.13 -23.65
C ILE A 163 12.16 -24.52 -23.24
N SER A 164 11.14 -24.62 -24.08
CA SER A 164 9.86 -23.95 -23.80
C SER A 164 8.63 -24.78 -24.16
N ASN A 165 7.57 -24.63 -23.35
CA ASN A 165 6.28 -25.30 -23.56
C ASN A 165 6.45 -26.82 -23.71
N THR A 166 7.14 -27.41 -22.73
CA THR A 166 7.39 -28.85 -22.63
C THR A 166 6.66 -29.47 -21.44
N GLY A 167 6.63 -30.81 -21.39
CA GLY A 167 6.05 -31.59 -20.29
C GLY A 167 7.00 -31.83 -19.11
N LEU A 168 8.16 -31.16 -19.07
CA LEU A 168 9.21 -31.43 -18.10
C LEU A 168 8.73 -31.12 -16.68
N ARG A 169 8.97 -32.06 -15.76
CA ARG A 169 8.69 -31.91 -14.33
C ARG A 169 9.92 -31.58 -13.49
N ILE A 170 11.08 -31.97 -14.00
CA ILE A 170 12.37 -31.81 -13.32
C ILE A 170 13.19 -30.79 -14.10
N PHE A 171 13.86 -29.90 -13.39
CA PHE A 171 14.79 -28.94 -13.98
C PHE A 171 15.91 -29.68 -14.72
N PRO A 172 16.25 -29.31 -15.97
CA PRO A 172 17.26 -30.03 -16.76
C PRO A 172 18.66 -29.94 -16.13
N ASP A 173 19.43 -31.02 -16.16
CA ASP A 173 20.83 -30.99 -15.71
C ASP A 173 21.70 -30.31 -16.78
N LEU A 174 22.34 -29.21 -16.38
CA LEU A 174 23.17 -28.38 -17.24
C LEU A 174 24.67 -28.52 -16.93
N SER A 175 25.05 -29.41 -16.00
CA SER A 175 26.38 -29.45 -15.40
C SER A 175 27.50 -29.89 -16.35
N LYS A 176 27.14 -30.55 -17.46
CA LYS A 176 28.07 -31.13 -18.42
C LYS A 176 28.26 -30.29 -19.70
N ILE A 177 27.64 -29.12 -19.81
CA ILE A 177 27.69 -28.28 -21.02
C ILE A 177 29.06 -27.63 -21.19
N GLN A 178 29.54 -26.93 -20.16
CA GLN A 178 30.84 -26.24 -20.08
C GLN A 178 31.09 -25.25 -21.23
N SER A 179 30.09 -24.45 -21.61
CA SER A 179 30.25 -23.47 -22.68
C SER A 179 31.31 -22.42 -22.34
N ALA A 180 32.07 -22.00 -23.35
CA ALA A 180 33.02 -20.89 -23.30
C ALA A 180 32.52 -19.66 -24.09
N ALA A 181 31.28 -19.70 -24.58
CA ALA A 181 30.72 -18.62 -25.38
C ALA A 181 30.46 -17.36 -24.54
N ARG A 182 30.69 -16.19 -25.16
CA ARG A 182 30.27 -14.89 -24.61
C ARG A 182 28.82 -14.61 -25.00
N GLY A 183 28.09 -13.92 -24.13
CA GLY A 183 26.70 -13.57 -24.40
C GLY A 183 25.75 -14.76 -24.27
N PHE A 184 26.06 -15.74 -23.40
CA PHE A 184 25.25 -16.95 -23.24
C PHE A 184 23.84 -16.58 -22.76
N LEU A 185 22.82 -17.15 -23.40
CA LEU A 185 21.42 -17.00 -23.01
C LEU A 185 20.81 -18.37 -22.71
N PHE A 186 20.32 -18.53 -21.49
CA PHE A 186 19.51 -19.69 -21.09
C PHE A 186 18.05 -19.29 -21.01
N ASP A 187 17.20 -19.98 -21.78
CA ASP A 187 15.78 -19.67 -21.87
C ASP A 187 14.90 -20.88 -21.52
N LEU A 188 14.29 -20.84 -20.34
CA LEU A 188 13.34 -21.86 -19.87
C LEU A 188 12.00 -21.17 -19.61
N GLN A 189 11.06 -21.23 -20.56
CA GLN A 189 9.75 -20.56 -20.43
C GLN A 189 8.56 -21.48 -20.62
N ASP A 190 7.43 -21.16 -20.01
CA ASP A 190 6.16 -21.85 -20.25
C ASP A 190 6.20 -23.36 -19.92
N ASN A 191 7.11 -23.78 -19.03
CA ASN A 191 7.19 -25.14 -18.50
C ASN A 191 6.46 -25.22 -17.15
N ILE A 192 5.14 -25.35 -17.23
CA ILE A 192 4.22 -25.23 -16.09
C ILE A 192 4.41 -26.29 -15.00
N ASN A 193 5.09 -27.40 -15.31
CA ASN A 193 5.27 -28.51 -14.35
C ASN A 193 6.63 -28.47 -13.64
N ILE A 194 7.52 -27.52 -13.96
CA ILE A 194 8.78 -27.32 -13.25
C ILE A 194 8.52 -26.43 -12.05
N GLU A 195 8.57 -27.00 -10.84
CA GLU A 195 8.16 -26.31 -9.61
C GLU A 195 9.31 -25.73 -8.79
N ILE A 196 10.55 -26.18 -8.98
CA ILE A 196 11.69 -25.79 -8.14
C ILE A 196 12.89 -25.50 -9.02
N VAL A 197 13.63 -24.43 -8.70
CA VAL A 197 15.02 -24.24 -9.17
C VAL A 197 15.94 -24.89 -8.15
N PRO A 198 16.55 -26.06 -8.46
CA PRO A 198 17.32 -26.82 -7.49
C PRO A 198 18.68 -26.17 -7.17
N ALA A 199 19.32 -26.62 -6.10
CA ALA A 199 20.68 -26.22 -5.77
C ALA A 199 21.65 -26.54 -6.92
N ASN A 200 22.58 -25.62 -7.20
CA ASN A 200 23.58 -25.74 -8.27
C ASN A 200 23.01 -25.89 -9.69
N ALA A 201 21.76 -25.48 -9.95
CA ALA A 201 21.06 -25.67 -11.23
C ALA A 201 21.85 -25.19 -12.47
N PHE A 202 22.68 -24.15 -12.31
CA PHE A 202 23.44 -23.52 -13.39
C PHE A 202 24.94 -23.81 -13.33
N ARG A 203 25.39 -24.60 -12.36
CA ARG A 203 26.81 -24.91 -12.19
C ARG A 203 27.29 -25.74 -13.38
N GLY A 204 28.34 -25.28 -14.07
CA GLY A 204 28.88 -25.97 -15.25
C GLY A 204 28.22 -25.62 -16.58
N LEU A 205 27.20 -24.75 -16.58
CA LEU A 205 26.53 -24.29 -17.80
C LEU A 205 27.48 -23.46 -18.70
N CYS A 206 28.12 -22.44 -18.12
CA CYS A 206 29.05 -21.55 -18.83
C CYS A 206 30.24 -21.16 -17.95
N THR A 207 31.42 -21.09 -18.56
CA THR A 207 32.68 -20.66 -17.92
C THR A 207 32.88 -19.14 -17.96
N LYS A 208 32.10 -18.44 -18.78
CA LYS A 208 32.03 -16.98 -18.86
C LYS A 208 30.75 -16.46 -18.17
N PRO A 209 30.69 -15.18 -17.79
CA PRO A 209 29.44 -14.59 -17.30
C PRO A 209 28.30 -14.78 -18.29
N ILE A 210 27.18 -15.28 -17.79
CA ILE A 210 25.95 -15.52 -18.55
C ILE A 210 25.26 -14.17 -18.76
N GLU A 211 24.84 -13.88 -19.98
CA GLU A 211 24.14 -12.64 -20.29
C GLU A 211 22.77 -12.61 -19.61
N GLU A 212 22.01 -13.67 -19.81
CA GLU A 212 20.62 -13.71 -19.38
C GLU A 212 20.15 -15.11 -19.06
N ILE A 213 19.52 -15.25 -17.89
CA ILE A 213 18.79 -16.44 -17.47
C ILE A 213 17.32 -16.05 -17.41
N ARG A 214 16.52 -16.64 -18.30
CA ARG A 214 15.06 -16.50 -18.33
C ARG A 214 14.42 -17.76 -17.79
N LEU A 215 13.66 -17.61 -16.71
CA LEU A 215 12.87 -18.66 -16.09
C LEU A 215 11.39 -18.24 -16.05
N THR A 216 10.86 -17.66 -17.12
CA THR A 216 9.58 -16.94 -17.11
C THR A 216 8.37 -17.86 -17.32
N ARG A 217 7.23 -17.53 -16.70
CA ARG A 217 5.95 -18.26 -16.86
C ARG A 217 6.05 -19.79 -16.67
N ASN A 218 6.91 -20.27 -15.78
CA ASN A 218 6.97 -21.68 -15.40
C ASN A 218 6.04 -21.94 -14.19
N GLY A 219 6.07 -23.18 -13.68
CA GLY A 219 5.39 -23.58 -12.45
C GLY A 219 6.18 -23.30 -11.17
N ILE A 220 7.22 -22.48 -11.21
CA ILE A 220 8.19 -22.37 -10.11
C ILE A 220 7.50 -21.81 -8.86
N LYS A 221 7.64 -22.53 -7.75
CA LYS A 221 7.15 -22.19 -6.41
C LYS A 221 8.28 -21.76 -5.49
N GLU A 222 9.48 -22.33 -5.69
CA GLU A 222 10.64 -22.11 -4.83
C GLU A 222 11.96 -22.04 -5.63
N VAL A 223 12.84 -21.13 -5.19
CA VAL A 223 14.26 -21.12 -5.55
C VAL A 223 15.07 -21.59 -4.35
N ALA A 224 15.68 -22.77 -4.47
CA ALA A 224 16.40 -23.42 -3.38
C ALA A 224 17.65 -22.65 -2.92
N SER A 225 18.19 -23.02 -1.77
CA SER A 225 19.54 -22.58 -1.36
C SER A 225 20.57 -22.94 -2.42
N ASP A 226 21.54 -22.07 -2.65
CA ASP A 226 22.66 -22.33 -3.56
C ASP A 226 22.22 -22.59 -5.02
N ALA A 227 21.00 -22.21 -5.42
CA ALA A 227 20.48 -22.40 -6.77
C ALA A 227 21.40 -21.81 -7.85
N PHE A 228 21.98 -20.64 -7.58
CA PHE A 228 22.90 -19.92 -8.46
C PHE A 228 24.36 -19.99 -7.98
N ASN A 229 24.73 -21.04 -7.24
CA ASN A 229 26.04 -21.14 -6.62
C ASN A 229 27.19 -21.01 -7.62
N GLY A 230 28.09 -20.06 -7.38
CA GLY A 230 29.25 -19.77 -8.23
C GLY A 230 28.90 -19.27 -9.65
N THR A 231 27.64 -18.96 -9.92
CA THR A 231 27.17 -18.57 -11.25
C THR A 231 27.32 -17.06 -11.44
N LYS A 232 28.02 -16.65 -12.50
CA LYS A 232 28.13 -15.24 -12.88
C LYS A 232 27.08 -14.92 -13.94
N MET A 233 26.20 -13.96 -13.67
CA MET A 233 25.12 -13.63 -14.60
C MET A 233 24.76 -12.15 -14.55
N TYR A 234 24.38 -11.55 -15.68
CA TYR A 234 23.98 -10.14 -15.73
C TYR A 234 22.49 -9.93 -15.49
N ARG A 235 21.62 -10.82 -16.01
CA ARG A 235 20.16 -10.68 -15.96
C ARG A 235 19.49 -11.97 -15.52
N LEU A 236 18.58 -11.84 -14.56
CA LEU A 236 17.73 -12.94 -14.09
C LEU A 236 16.26 -12.54 -14.17
N LEU A 237 15.49 -13.24 -15.00
CA LEU A 237 14.06 -13.03 -15.17
C LEU A 237 13.28 -14.22 -14.61
N LEU A 238 12.57 -14.00 -13.50
CA LEU A 238 11.67 -14.93 -12.83
C LEU A 238 10.19 -14.57 -13.07
N SER A 239 9.91 -13.64 -13.99
CA SER A 239 8.58 -13.07 -14.13
C SER A 239 7.53 -14.06 -14.64
N GLY A 240 6.30 -13.92 -14.15
CA GLY A 240 5.16 -14.77 -14.52
C GLY A 240 5.07 -16.10 -13.78
N ASN A 241 6.00 -16.42 -12.86
CA ASN A 241 5.87 -17.57 -11.95
C ASN A 241 4.91 -17.21 -10.80
N LYS A 242 3.61 -17.32 -11.07
CA LYS A 242 2.54 -16.86 -10.15
C LYS A 242 2.59 -17.49 -8.75
N GLN A 243 3.17 -18.67 -8.61
CA GLN A 243 3.27 -19.41 -7.35
C GLN A 243 4.63 -19.26 -6.66
N LEU A 244 5.60 -18.56 -7.25
CA LEU A 244 6.92 -18.36 -6.66
C LEU A 244 6.78 -17.49 -5.42
N ALA A 245 6.85 -18.11 -4.25
CA ALA A 245 6.66 -17.45 -2.96
C ALA A 245 7.97 -17.33 -2.16
N HIS A 246 8.86 -18.31 -2.32
CA HIS A 246 10.10 -18.40 -1.55
C HIS A 246 11.32 -18.35 -2.46
N ILE A 247 12.20 -17.39 -2.21
CA ILE A 247 13.56 -17.37 -2.74
C ILE A 247 14.48 -17.46 -1.53
N SER A 248 15.25 -18.53 -1.43
CA SER A 248 16.17 -18.70 -0.30
C SER A 248 17.11 -17.48 -0.15
N PRO A 249 17.33 -16.96 1.07
CA PRO A 249 18.30 -15.88 1.30
C PRO A 249 19.72 -16.21 0.79
N ASN A 250 20.04 -17.51 0.75
CA ASN A 250 21.32 -18.06 0.30
C ASN A 250 21.27 -18.61 -1.14
N ALA A 251 20.21 -18.34 -1.91
CA ALA A 251 20.10 -18.81 -3.30
C ALA A 251 21.25 -18.33 -4.21
N PHE A 252 21.87 -17.20 -3.84
CA PHE A 252 22.84 -16.45 -4.63
C PHE A 252 24.28 -16.52 -4.07
N VAL A 253 24.58 -17.45 -3.17
CA VAL A 253 25.93 -17.62 -2.61
C VAL A 253 26.95 -17.83 -3.74
N GLY A 254 28.06 -17.09 -3.72
CA GLY A 254 29.09 -17.16 -4.75
C GLY A 254 28.68 -16.63 -6.14
N SER A 255 27.43 -16.20 -6.31
CA SER A 255 27.00 -15.53 -7.54
C SER A 255 27.49 -14.08 -7.57
N SER A 256 27.74 -13.55 -8.77
CA SER A 256 28.22 -12.19 -8.93
C SER A 256 27.72 -11.56 -10.23
N GLU A 257 27.87 -10.24 -10.34
CA GLU A 257 27.57 -9.45 -11.54
C GLU A 257 26.09 -9.28 -11.89
N LEU A 258 25.15 -9.70 -11.03
CA LEU A 258 23.72 -9.51 -11.28
C LEU A 258 23.36 -8.01 -11.31
N VAL A 259 22.89 -7.55 -12.47
CA VAL A 259 22.53 -6.15 -12.75
C VAL A 259 21.01 -5.97 -12.83
N VAL A 260 20.30 -6.96 -13.40
CA VAL A 260 18.84 -6.89 -13.60
C VAL A 260 18.17 -8.08 -12.93
N LEU A 261 17.21 -7.79 -12.05
CA LEU A 261 16.32 -8.78 -11.46
C LEU A 261 14.88 -8.44 -11.82
N ASP A 262 14.17 -9.41 -12.39
CA ASP A 262 12.74 -9.33 -12.61
C ASP A 262 11.99 -10.44 -11.85
N VAL A 263 11.22 -10.04 -10.86
CA VAL A 263 10.31 -10.89 -10.06
C VAL A 263 8.85 -10.48 -10.27
N SER A 264 8.54 -9.81 -11.37
CA SER A 264 7.18 -9.35 -11.67
C SER A 264 6.21 -10.51 -11.82
N GLN A 265 4.95 -10.33 -11.40
CA GLN A 265 3.90 -11.35 -11.45
C GLN A 265 4.28 -12.63 -10.70
N THR A 266 4.90 -12.48 -9.53
CA THR A 266 5.23 -13.58 -8.61
C THR A 266 4.56 -13.36 -7.25
N ALA A 267 4.64 -14.36 -6.38
CA ALA A 267 4.11 -14.31 -5.01
C ALA A 267 5.20 -14.09 -3.96
N VAL A 268 6.37 -13.57 -4.35
CA VAL A 268 7.50 -13.36 -3.44
C VAL A 268 7.14 -12.36 -2.36
N SER A 269 7.54 -12.64 -1.11
CA SER A 269 7.31 -11.76 0.04
C SER A 269 8.55 -10.95 0.43
N SER A 270 9.74 -11.38 0.01
CA SER A 270 11.00 -10.73 0.33
C SER A 270 12.01 -10.91 -0.81
N LEU A 271 13.04 -10.06 -0.82
CA LEU A 271 14.15 -10.12 -1.78
C LEU A 271 15.45 -10.50 -1.05
N PRO A 272 16.29 -11.37 -1.63
CA PRO A 272 17.57 -11.73 -1.02
C PRO A 272 18.54 -10.55 -0.95
N ASP A 273 19.11 -10.32 0.22
CA ASP A 273 19.96 -9.16 0.50
C ASP A 273 21.30 -9.19 -0.24
N SER A 274 21.81 -10.38 -0.51
CA SER A 274 23.14 -10.62 -1.10
C SER A 274 23.31 -10.00 -2.49
N ILE A 275 22.22 -9.82 -3.25
CA ILE A 275 22.27 -9.32 -4.62
C ILE A 275 21.98 -7.82 -4.74
N LEU A 276 21.37 -7.18 -3.72
CA LEU A 276 20.84 -5.82 -3.83
C LEU A 276 21.90 -4.76 -4.11
N GLY A 277 23.14 -4.97 -3.63
CA GLY A 277 24.25 -4.06 -3.86
C GLY A 277 24.74 -4.00 -5.31
N GLY A 278 24.51 -5.05 -6.09
CA GLY A 278 24.91 -5.14 -7.50
C GLY A 278 23.87 -4.58 -8.48
N LEU A 279 22.59 -4.64 -8.12
CA LEU A 279 21.47 -4.36 -9.01
C LEU A 279 21.45 -2.91 -9.50
N LYS A 280 21.29 -2.73 -10.82
CA LYS A 280 20.95 -1.44 -11.46
C LYS A 280 19.46 -1.34 -11.80
N LYS A 281 18.78 -2.46 -12.05
CA LYS A 281 17.35 -2.50 -12.43
C LYS A 281 16.61 -3.58 -11.63
N LEU A 282 15.56 -3.19 -10.93
CA LEU A 282 14.65 -4.07 -10.20
C LEU A 282 13.25 -3.96 -10.79
N LEU A 283 12.68 -5.08 -11.23
CA LEU A 283 11.31 -5.17 -11.71
C LEU A 283 10.53 -6.12 -10.77
N ALA A 284 9.49 -5.60 -10.14
CA ALA A 284 8.62 -6.29 -9.20
C ALA A 284 7.19 -5.77 -9.37
N GLU A 285 6.72 -5.72 -10.61
CA GLU A 285 5.36 -5.29 -10.96
C GLU A 285 4.37 -6.44 -10.72
N SER A 286 3.19 -6.16 -10.17
CA SER A 286 2.20 -7.20 -9.82
C SER A 286 2.71 -8.28 -8.85
N ALA A 287 3.66 -7.95 -7.97
CA ALA A 287 4.19 -8.77 -6.90
C ALA A 287 3.54 -8.38 -5.55
N TYR A 288 2.22 -8.60 -5.43
CA TYR A 288 1.40 -8.10 -4.30
C TYR A 288 1.74 -8.67 -2.91
N ARG A 289 2.56 -9.72 -2.83
CA ARG A 289 3.04 -10.23 -1.54
C ARG A 289 4.31 -9.55 -1.06
N LEU A 290 5.02 -8.84 -1.93
CA LEU A 290 6.19 -8.05 -1.59
C LEU A 290 5.71 -6.73 -0.99
N LYS A 291 5.34 -6.75 0.29
CA LYS A 291 4.83 -5.58 1.00
C LYS A 291 5.94 -4.73 1.63
N GLU A 292 7.07 -5.36 1.93
CA GLU A 292 8.23 -4.71 2.52
C GLU A 292 9.42 -4.75 1.58
N LEU A 293 10.13 -3.63 1.46
CA LEU A 293 11.43 -3.59 0.82
C LEU A 293 12.55 -3.72 1.85
N PRO A 294 13.64 -4.44 1.52
CA PRO A 294 14.89 -4.36 2.25
C PRO A 294 15.41 -2.92 2.39
N ILE A 295 16.30 -2.74 3.36
CA ILE A 295 16.88 -1.45 3.73
C ILE A 295 17.50 -0.74 2.50
N VAL A 296 17.09 0.51 2.26
CA VAL A 296 17.42 1.30 1.05
C VAL A 296 18.94 1.44 0.83
N GLN A 297 19.72 1.54 1.90
CA GLN A 297 21.19 1.65 1.85
C GLN A 297 21.86 0.48 1.11
N ARG A 298 21.21 -0.68 1.01
CA ARG A 298 21.74 -1.85 0.30
C ARG A 298 21.69 -1.69 -1.21
N TYR A 299 20.79 -0.86 -1.72
CA TYR A 299 20.64 -0.57 -3.15
C TYR A 299 21.67 0.47 -3.62
N THR A 300 22.96 0.13 -3.56
CA THR A 300 24.05 1.10 -3.82
C THR A 300 24.18 1.50 -5.29
N LYS A 301 23.78 0.62 -6.23
CA LYS A 301 23.90 0.82 -7.69
C LYS A 301 22.57 0.92 -8.44
N LEU A 302 21.43 0.83 -7.73
CA LEU A 302 20.11 0.85 -8.35
C LEU A 302 19.83 2.17 -9.09
N HIS A 303 19.29 2.10 -10.29
CA HIS A 303 18.91 3.25 -11.10
C HIS A 303 17.44 3.22 -11.51
N ILE A 304 16.88 2.03 -11.74
CA ILE A 304 15.50 1.83 -12.17
C ILE A 304 14.82 0.84 -11.22
N ALA A 305 13.65 1.21 -10.72
CA ALA A 305 12.79 0.35 -9.92
C ALA A 305 11.35 0.42 -10.46
N LYS A 306 10.85 -0.66 -11.06
CA LYS A 306 9.42 -0.80 -11.39
C LYS A 306 8.81 -1.71 -10.34
N LEU A 307 7.95 -1.18 -9.49
CA LEU A 307 7.42 -1.84 -8.29
C LEU A 307 5.90 -1.93 -8.37
N THR A 308 5.30 -2.69 -7.46
CA THR A 308 3.83 -2.83 -7.38
C THR A 308 3.19 -1.67 -6.63
N TYR A 309 3.85 -1.17 -5.59
CA TYR A 309 3.29 -0.17 -4.69
C TYR A 309 4.00 1.17 -4.85
N SER A 310 3.22 2.25 -4.96
CA SER A 310 3.76 3.61 -5.07
C SER A 310 4.46 4.06 -3.80
N SER A 311 4.04 3.57 -2.63
CA SER A 311 4.68 3.85 -1.33
C SER A 311 6.14 3.43 -1.32
N HIS A 312 6.49 2.29 -1.95
CA HIS A 312 7.87 1.82 -2.03
C HIS A 312 8.80 2.80 -2.75
N CYS A 313 8.29 3.56 -3.71
CA CYS A 313 9.09 4.58 -4.39
C CYS A 313 9.50 5.75 -3.49
N CYS A 314 8.80 5.96 -2.37
CA CYS A 314 9.18 6.95 -1.37
C CYS A 314 10.51 6.64 -0.70
N ALA A 315 10.86 5.36 -0.59
CA ALA A 315 12.13 4.91 -0.03
C ALA A 315 13.34 5.50 -0.81
N PHE A 316 13.18 5.72 -2.11
CA PHE A 316 14.26 6.17 -2.99
C PHE A 316 14.27 7.69 -3.24
N LYS A 317 13.21 8.42 -2.87
CA LYS A 317 13.07 9.87 -3.16
C LYS A 317 14.14 10.72 -2.47
N ASN A 318 14.49 10.39 -1.23
CA ASN A 318 15.47 11.12 -0.41
C ASN A 318 16.83 10.41 -0.36
N MET A 319 17.09 9.46 -1.27
CA MET A 319 18.37 8.75 -1.29
C MET A 319 19.47 9.67 -1.84
N HIS A 320 20.09 10.45 -0.96
CA HIS A 320 21.29 11.24 -1.26
C HIS A 320 22.49 10.30 -1.34
N ARG A 321 22.82 9.85 -2.55
CA ARG A 321 24.07 9.14 -2.81
C ARG A 321 25.23 10.12 -2.76
N ASN A 322 25.92 10.15 -1.62
CA ASN A 322 27.18 10.87 -1.49
C ASN A 322 28.26 10.08 -2.25
N ARG A 323 28.33 10.26 -3.58
CA ARG A 323 29.37 9.61 -4.37
C ARG A 323 30.63 10.46 -4.28
N SER A 324 31.62 9.96 -3.54
CA SER A 324 32.95 10.57 -3.32
C SER A 324 33.86 10.55 -4.57
N ARG A 325 33.32 10.53 -5.78
CA ARG A 325 34.12 10.43 -7.02
C ARG A 325 33.78 11.53 -8.01
N TRP A 326 33.97 12.78 -7.58
CA TRP A 326 34.28 13.85 -8.52
C TRP A 326 35.59 13.49 -9.22
N THR A 327 35.49 13.00 -10.45
CA THR A 327 36.66 12.65 -11.25
C THR A 327 37.10 13.90 -12.01
N SER A 328 38.39 14.19 -12.11
CA SER A 328 38.90 15.40 -12.83
C SER A 328 38.41 15.52 -14.28
N LEU A 329 37.98 14.39 -14.87
CA LEU A 329 37.30 14.25 -16.17
C LEU A 329 35.96 14.98 -16.27
N CYS A 330 35.26 15.23 -15.15
CA CYS A 330 33.96 15.91 -15.12
C CYS A 330 34.05 17.43 -15.37
N SER A 331 35.27 17.98 -15.29
CA SER A 331 35.57 19.39 -15.60
C SER A 331 35.62 19.67 -17.11
N HIS A 332 35.66 18.63 -17.96
CA HIS A 332 35.86 18.76 -19.40
C HIS A 332 34.54 19.10 -20.13
N PRO A 333 34.54 19.99 -21.15
CA PRO A 333 33.33 20.40 -21.86
C PRO A 333 32.55 19.24 -22.51
N GLU A 334 33.25 18.25 -23.06
CA GLU A 334 32.63 17.07 -23.69
C GLU A 334 32.04 16.05 -22.70
N ALA A 335 32.40 16.11 -21.41
CA ALA A 335 31.74 15.24 -20.43
C ALA A 335 30.24 15.57 -20.33
N LYS A 336 29.85 16.85 -20.55
CA LYS A 336 28.47 17.32 -20.57
C LYS A 336 27.72 16.97 -21.86
N THR A 337 28.42 16.71 -22.97
CA THR A 337 27.81 16.38 -24.27
C THR A 337 27.48 14.89 -24.40
N ILE A 338 27.93 14.04 -23.48
CA ILE A 338 27.58 12.61 -23.41
C ILE A 338 26.67 12.39 -22.18
N PRO A 339 25.33 12.41 -22.34
CA PRO A 339 24.40 12.37 -21.21
C PRO A 339 24.55 11.14 -20.30
N ALA A 340 24.86 9.97 -20.88
CA ALA A 340 25.06 8.73 -20.14
C ALA A 340 26.32 8.78 -19.25
N PHE A 341 27.44 9.22 -19.81
CA PHE A 341 28.71 9.38 -19.07
C PHE A 341 28.55 10.41 -17.95
N PHE A 342 27.96 11.57 -18.24
CA PHE A 342 27.74 12.62 -17.25
C PHE A 342 26.86 12.14 -16.09
N ARG A 343 25.73 11.48 -16.40
CA ARG A 343 24.79 10.96 -15.41
C ARG A 343 25.44 9.89 -14.52
N GLU A 344 26.28 9.03 -15.09
CA GLU A 344 26.87 7.91 -14.35
C GLU A 344 28.19 8.27 -13.63
N HIS A 345 28.91 9.30 -14.04
CA HIS A 345 30.24 9.61 -13.47
C HIS A 345 30.38 11.02 -12.87
N CYS A 346 29.50 11.95 -13.24
CA CYS A 346 29.65 13.38 -12.90
C CYS A 346 28.43 13.98 -12.20
N SER A 347 27.31 13.25 -12.12
CA SER A 347 26.13 13.68 -11.36
C SER A 347 26.24 13.32 -9.88
N ASN A 348 26.15 14.33 -9.02
CA ASN A 348 26.03 14.17 -7.55
C ASN A 348 24.64 13.67 -7.11
N SER A 349 23.65 13.64 -7.99
CA SER A 349 22.34 13.03 -7.73
C SER A 349 22.04 11.97 -8.78
N THR A 350 22.14 10.70 -8.40
CA THR A 350 21.48 9.64 -9.18
C THR A 350 20.17 9.35 -8.47
N SER A 351 19.14 10.15 -8.78
CA SER A 351 17.78 9.79 -8.40
C SER A 351 17.46 8.44 -9.03
N VAL A 352 16.90 7.53 -8.23
CA VAL A 352 16.37 6.27 -8.75
C VAL A 352 15.06 6.61 -9.45
N SER A 353 14.96 6.25 -10.72
CA SER A 353 13.70 6.31 -11.45
C SER A 353 12.81 5.18 -10.91
N CYS A 354 11.78 5.54 -10.16
CA CYS A 354 10.88 4.58 -9.54
C CYS A 354 9.44 4.78 -10.01
N SER A 355 8.77 3.68 -10.36
CA SER A 355 7.36 3.65 -10.76
C SER A 355 6.61 2.54 -10.03
N PRO A 356 5.32 2.70 -9.68
CA PRO A 356 4.48 3.87 -9.93
C PRO A 356 4.86 5.05 -9.02
N THR A 357 4.69 6.27 -9.54
CA THR A 357 4.97 7.48 -8.75
C THR A 357 3.93 7.64 -7.64
N PRO A 358 4.33 8.06 -6.43
CA PRO A 358 3.42 8.46 -5.36
C PRO A 358 2.40 9.49 -5.85
N ASP A 359 1.14 9.34 -5.42
CA ASP A 359 0.04 10.22 -5.79
C ASP A 359 -0.25 11.24 -4.67
N ASN A 360 -1.19 12.16 -4.93
CA ASN A 360 -1.57 13.19 -3.97
C ASN A 360 -2.27 12.62 -2.72
N PHE A 361 -2.81 11.40 -2.78
CA PHE A 361 -3.49 10.75 -1.66
C PHE A 361 -2.53 10.00 -0.74
N ASN A 362 -1.39 9.56 -1.28
CA ASN A 362 -0.31 8.83 -0.61
C ASN A 362 1.05 9.51 -0.86
N PRO A 363 1.26 10.72 -0.33
CA PRO A 363 2.55 11.39 -0.42
C PRO A 363 3.64 10.63 0.38
N CYS A 364 4.90 10.89 0.05
CA CYS A 364 6.07 10.31 0.73
C CYS A 364 6.34 10.91 2.10
N GLU A 365 5.36 10.79 2.97
CA GLU A 365 5.36 11.31 4.33
C GLU A 365 4.81 10.24 5.28
N ASP A 366 5.15 10.35 6.56
CA ASP A 366 4.47 9.58 7.59
C ASP A 366 2.99 10.02 7.70
N ILE A 367 2.20 9.25 8.46
CA ILE A 367 0.77 9.50 8.67
C ILE A 367 0.55 10.95 9.12
N MET A 368 1.28 11.39 10.15
CA MET A 368 1.35 12.77 10.65
C MET A 368 2.77 13.30 10.48
N SER A 369 3.04 14.09 9.45
CA SER A 369 4.40 14.59 9.17
C SER A 369 4.88 15.70 10.12
N PRO A 370 4.08 16.76 10.43
CA PRO A 370 4.54 17.84 11.30
C PRO A 370 4.63 17.43 12.77
N ILE A 371 5.75 17.76 13.43
CA ILE A 371 5.95 17.50 14.86
C ILE A 371 4.84 18.12 15.72
N LEU A 372 4.42 19.35 15.39
CA LEU A 372 3.31 20.03 16.07
C LEU A 372 2.01 19.20 15.99
N LEU A 373 1.72 18.60 14.84
CA LEU A 373 0.51 17.81 14.63
C LEU A 373 0.53 16.53 15.47
N ARG A 374 1.70 15.88 15.57
CA ARG A 374 1.91 14.70 16.43
C ARG A 374 1.68 15.02 17.90
N ILE A 375 2.16 16.17 18.37
CA ILE A 375 1.92 16.58 19.77
C ILE A 375 0.43 16.86 19.99
N LEU A 376 -0.20 17.59 19.06
CA LEU A 376 -1.61 17.97 19.17
C LEU A 376 -2.57 16.78 19.12
N ILE A 377 -2.35 15.78 18.26
CA ILE A 377 -3.24 14.62 18.16
C ILE A 377 -3.28 13.80 19.46
N TRP A 378 -2.14 13.68 20.16
CA TRP A 378 -2.11 13.05 21.50
C TRP A 378 -2.88 13.86 22.54
N ILE A 379 -2.73 15.18 22.54
CA ILE A 379 -3.47 16.05 23.48
C ILE A 379 -4.98 15.97 23.20
N ILE A 380 -5.40 16.14 21.95
CA ILE A 380 -6.82 16.15 21.56
C ILE A 380 -7.46 14.79 21.83
N SER A 381 -6.79 13.68 21.50
CA SER A 381 -7.33 12.33 21.75
C SER A 381 -7.54 12.05 23.24
N VAL A 382 -6.57 12.38 24.09
CA VAL A 382 -6.68 12.19 25.54
C VAL A 382 -7.78 13.07 26.13
N LEU A 383 -7.87 14.34 25.73
CA LEU A 383 -8.92 15.25 26.20
C LEU A 383 -10.31 14.79 25.75
N ALA A 384 -10.47 14.37 24.50
CA ALA A 384 -11.73 13.84 24.00
C ALA A 384 -12.16 12.57 24.75
N LEU A 385 -11.22 11.65 25.02
CA LEU A 385 -11.51 10.41 25.74
C LEU A 385 -11.88 10.66 27.20
N LEU A 386 -11.02 11.37 27.95
CA LEU A 386 -11.24 11.62 29.37
C LEU A 386 -12.43 12.55 29.61
N GLY A 387 -12.53 13.63 28.85
CA GLY A 387 -13.61 14.61 28.98
C GLY A 387 -14.98 13.99 28.76
N ASN A 388 -15.16 13.26 27.66
CA ASN A 388 -16.45 12.65 27.34
C ASN A 388 -16.77 11.44 28.23
N ALA A 389 -15.75 10.67 28.68
CA ALA A 389 -15.96 9.63 29.69
C ALA A 389 -16.47 10.22 31.02
N VAL A 390 -15.89 11.33 31.49
CA VAL A 390 -16.37 12.03 32.68
C VAL A 390 -17.80 12.55 32.49
N VAL A 391 -18.12 13.14 31.34
CA VAL A 391 -19.48 13.60 31.03
C VAL A 391 -20.48 12.44 31.12
N LEU A 392 -20.19 11.29 30.50
CA LEU A 392 -21.03 10.09 30.58
C LEU A 392 -21.19 9.60 32.02
N LEU A 393 -20.10 9.51 32.78
CA LEU A 393 -20.14 9.08 34.18
C LEU A 393 -21.00 10.01 35.05
N VAL A 394 -20.90 11.33 34.86
CA VAL A 394 -21.69 12.31 35.60
C VAL A 394 -23.17 12.22 35.23
N LEU A 395 -23.48 12.16 33.94
CA LEU A 395 -24.87 12.16 33.45
C LEU A 395 -25.60 10.85 33.80
N LEU A 396 -24.92 9.71 33.72
CA LEU A 396 -25.48 8.39 34.05
C LEU A 396 -25.45 8.09 35.56
N GLY A 397 -24.49 8.64 36.30
CA GLY A 397 -24.33 8.45 37.75
C GLY A 397 -25.18 9.39 38.62
N SER A 398 -25.76 10.43 38.05
CA SER A 398 -26.65 11.37 38.75
C SER A 398 -27.98 10.73 39.10
N ARG A 399 -28.50 10.97 40.32
CA ARG A 399 -29.86 10.53 40.72
C ARG A 399 -30.99 11.42 40.15
N SER A 400 -30.64 12.41 39.35
CA SER A 400 -31.60 13.29 38.69
C SER A 400 -32.40 12.53 37.62
N LYS A 401 -33.69 12.89 37.42
CA LYS A 401 -34.50 12.32 36.33
C LYS A 401 -33.85 12.56 34.96
N LEU A 402 -33.86 11.55 34.10
CA LEU A 402 -33.35 11.61 32.73
C LEU A 402 -34.30 12.45 31.86
N THR A 403 -33.93 13.71 31.63
CA THR A 403 -34.65 14.62 30.73
C THR A 403 -34.21 14.40 29.28
N VAL A 404 -35.01 14.82 28.30
CA VAL A 404 -34.67 14.71 26.87
C VAL A 404 -33.31 15.35 26.55
N PRO A 405 -32.98 16.57 27.00
CA PRO A 405 -31.65 17.15 26.75
C PRO A 405 -30.51 16.34 27.36
N ARG A 406 -30.70 15.75 28.55
CA ARG A 406 -29.67 14.90 29.19
C ARG A 406 -29.45 13.61 28.39
N PHE A 407 -30.54 13.01 27.92
CA PHE A 407 -30.48 11.83 27.06
C PHE A 407 -29.71 12.11 25.76
N LEU A 408 -29.99 13.22 25.09
CA LEU A 408 -29.27 13.62 23.88
C LEU A 408 -27.79 13.95 24.16
N MET A 409 -27.47 14.62 25.27
CA MET A 409 -26.09 14.89 25.67
C MET A 409 -25.29 13.60 25.95
N CYS A 410 -25.91 12.55 26.49
CA CYS A 410 -25.24 11.25 26.63
C CYS A 410 -24.84 10.65 25.27
N HIS A 411 -25.74 10.72 24.27
CA HIS A 411 -25.42 10.22 22.93
C HIS A 411 -24.33 11.03 22.24
N LEU A 412 -24.31 12.36 22.43
CA LEU A 412 -23.26 13.22 21.90
C LEU A 412 -21.90 12.89 22.53
N ALA A 413 -21.85 12.76 23.86
CA ALA A 413 -20.63 12.37 24.57
C ALA A 413 -20.15 10.96 24.15
N PHE A 414 -21.06 10.03 23.85
CA PHE A 414 -20.70 8.72 23.32
C PHE A 414 -20.08 8.81 21.92
N ALA A 415 -20.68 9.58 21.01
CA ALA A 415 -20.14 9.79 19.67
C ALA A 415 -18.73 10.42 19.72
N ASP A 416 -18.54 11.43 20.57
CA ASP A 416 -17.26 12.12 20.75
C ASP A 416 -16.20 11.22 21.42
N LEU A 417 -16.62 10.29 22.29
CA LEU A 417 -15.73 9.24 22.82
C LEU A 417 -15.23 8.32 21.71
N CYS A 418 -16.11 7.90 20.78
CA CYS A 418 -15.72 7.11 19.61
C CYS A 418 -14.73 7.87 18.70
N MET A 419 -14.93 9.17 18.50
CA MET A 419 -13.96 10.02 17.79
C MET A 419 -12.60 10.03 18.51
N GLY A 420 -12.58 10.12 19.84
CA GLY A 420 -11.36 10.02 20.64
C GLY A 420 -10.61 8.69 20.47
N ILE A 421 -11.33 7.57 20.40
CA ILE A 421 -10.75 6.24 20.13
C ILE A 421 -10.08 6.22 18.75
N TYR A 422 -10.77 6.74 17.73
CA TYR A 422 -10.21 6.84 16.38
C TYR A 422 -8.89 7.63 16.36
N LEU A 423 -8.85 8.81 16.96
CA LEU A 423 -7.63 9.63 17.02
C LEU A 423 -6.49 8.93 17.75
N LEU A 424 -6.79 8.21 18.83
CA LEU A 424 -5.80 7.44 19.57
C LEU A 424 -5.19 6.32 18.71
N VAL A 425 -6.01 5.63 17.92
CA VAL A 425 -5.54 4.60 16.96
C VAL A 425 -4.58 5.22 15.95
N ILE A 426 -4.95 6.35 15.33
CA ILE A 426 -4.10 7.05 14.37
C ILE A 426 -2.78 7.50 15.01
N ALA A 427 -2.83 8.10 16.20
CA ALA A 427 -1.64 8.55 16.94
C ALA A 427 -0.69 7.39 17.29
N THR A 428 -1.26 6.23 17.65
CA THR A 428 -0.48 5.03 17.99
C THR A 428 0.25 4.48 16.77
N VAL A 429 -0.43 4.37 15.63
CA VAL A 429 0.16 3.82 14.40
C VAL A 429 1.22 4.77 13.82
N ASP A 430 0.99 6.08 13.87
CA ASP A 430 2.00 7.07 13.48
C ASP A 430 3.28 6.92 14.30
N MET A 431 3.16 6.74 15.62
CA MET A 431 4.32 6.55 16.49
C MET A 431 5.08 5.25 16.19
N LEU A 432 4.36 4.14 15.94
CA LEU A 432 4.97 2.83 15.65
C LEU A 432 5.66 2.75 14.29
N THR A 433 5.14 3.49 13.30
CA THR A 433 5.62 3.42 11.90
C THR A 433 6.54 4.57 11.51
N HIS A 434 6.90 5.42 12.48
CA HIS A 434 7.70 6.64 12.31
C HIS A 434 8.95 6.44 11.44
N GLY A 435 9.08 7.23 10.37
CA GLY A 435 10.23 7.21 9.46
C GLY A 435 10.34 5.96 8.57
N ARG A 436 9.42 5.00 8.70
CA ARG A 436 9.34 3.77 7.91
C ARG A 436 7.91 3.46 7.46
N TYR A 437 7.03 4.47 7.42
CA TYR A 437 5.64 4.28 7.06
C TYR A 437 5.49 3.70 5.65
N TYR A 438 6.37 4.04 4.71
CA TYR A 438 6.32 3.53 3.34
C TYR A 438 6.30 2.00 3.20
N ASN A 439 6.95 1.26 4.12
CA ASN A 439 6.95 -0.21 4.19
C ASN A 439 5.72 -0.77 4.92
N HIS A 440 5.13 -0.01 5.83
CA HIS A 440 3.95 -0.42 6.61
C HIS A 440 2.63 0.08 6.00
N ALA A 441 2.69 1.00 5.03
CA ALA A 441 1.53 1.69 4.46
C ALA A 441 0.53 0.70 3.89
N ILE A 442 1.00 -0.31 3.16
CA ILE A 442 0.14 -1.31 2.52
C ILE A 442 -0.56 -2.18 3.56
N ASP A 443 0.15 -2.66 4.58
CA ASP A 443 -0.44 -3.46 5.66
C ASP A 443 -1.43 -2.65 6.49
N TRP A 444 -1.13 -1.38 6.77
CA TRP A 444 -2.05 -0.49 7.44
C TRP A 444 -3.33 -0.25 6.62
N GLN A 445 -3.18 0.21 5.37
CA GLN A 445 -4.28 0.61 4.51
C GLN A 445 -5.18 -0.57 4.13
N THR A 446 -4.60 -1.72 3.77
CA THR A 446 -5.37 -2.90 3.36
C THR A 446 -5.82 -3.76 4.55
N GLY A 447 -5.22 -3.56 5.71
CA GLY A 447 -5.50 -4.31 6.93
C GLY A 447 -6.82 -3.95 7.60
N PHE A 448 -7.17 -4.75 8.62
CA PHE A 448 -8.38 -4.53 9.42
C PHE A 448 -8.32 -3.22 10.22
N GLY A 449 -7.13 -2.81 10.67
CA GLY A 449 -6.94 -1.62 11.51
C GLY A 449 -7.47 -0.34 10.86
N CYS A 450 -7.11 -0.07 9.61
CA CYS A 450 -7.59 1.12 8.91
C CYS A 450 -9.09 1.07 8.62
N LYS A 451 -9.65 -0.11 8.32
CA LYS A 451 -11.10 -0.27 8.14
C LYS A 451 -11.88 0.01 9.43
N ALA A 452 -11.38 -0.46 10.57
CA ALA A 452 -11.98 -0.18 11.88
C ALA A 452 -11.85 1.30 12.26
N ALA A 453 -10.69 1.92 12.02
CA ALA A 453 -10.50 3.36 12.23
C ALA A 453 -11.47 4.19 11.38
N GLY A 454 -11.59 3.85 10.08
CA GLY A 454 -12.52 4.46 9.14
C GLY A 454 -13.98 4.32 9.55
N PHE A 455 -14.37 3.15 10.07
CA PHE A 455 -15.69 2.94 10.65
C PHE A 455 -15.95 3.88 11.83
N PHE A 456 -15.04 3.94 12.81
CA PHE A 456 -15.22 4.77 14.00
C PHE A 456 -15.31 6.26 13.68
N THR A 457 -14.50 6.77 12.74
CA THR A 457 -14.52 8.19 12.38
C THR A 457 -15.84 8.60 11.72
N VAL A 458 -16.33 7.84 10.72
CA VAL A 458 -17.61 8.13 10.06
C VAL A 458 -18.78 7.92 11.01
N PHE A 459 -18.80 6.82 11.76
CA PHE A 459 -19.85 6.55 12.73
C PHE A 459 -19.94 7.66 13.78
N ALA A 460 -18.80 8.07 14.35
CA ALA A 460 -18.73 9.12 15.35
C ALA A 460 -19.16 10.48 14.79
N SER A 461 -18.67 10.87 13.60
CA SER A 461 -19.00 12.17 13.01
C SER A 461 -20.48 12.28 12.66
N GLU A 462 -21.04 11.27 12.00
CA GLU A 462 -22.45 11.29 11.57
C GLU A 462 -23.39 11.26 12.78
N LEU A 463 -23.06 10.46 13.80
CA LEU A 463 -23.87 10.41 15.02
C LEU A 463 -23.79 11.72 15.81
N SER A 464 -22.62 12.35 15.87
CA SER A 464 -22.40 13.63 16.55
C SER A 464 -23.20 14.76 15.87
N VAL A 465 -23.10 14.90 14.54
CA VAL A 465 -23.86 15.90 13.76
C VAL A 465 -25.36 15.69 13.92
N PHE A 466 -25.85 14.45 13.75
CA PHE A 466 -27.27 14.15 13.91
C PHE A 466 -27.77 14.48 15.33
N THR A 467 -27.00 14.11 16.36
CA THR A 467 -27.36 14.37 17.75
C THR A 467 -27.38 15.87 18.03
N LEU A 468 -26.43 16.63 17.49
CA LEU A 468 -26.39 18.08 17.60
C LEU A 468 -27.63 18.70 16.96
N THR A 469 -27.99 18.30 15.74
CA THR A 469 -29.24 18.74 15.08
C THR A 469 -30.46 18.39 15.93
N ALA A 470 -30.52 17.19 16.52
CA ALA A 470 -31.62 16.80 17.40
C ALA A 470 -31.71 17.67 18.68
N ILE A 471 -30.57 18.00 19.30
CA ILE A 471 -30.51 18.92 20.45
C ILE A 471 -31.08 20.29 20.06
N THR A 472 -30.69 20.82 18.92
CA THR A 472 -31.11 22.15 18.47
C THR A 472 -32.60 22.21 18.11
N VAL A 473 -33.12 21.18 17.44
CA VAL A 473 -34.55 21.04 17.12
C VAL A 473 -35.38 20.87 18.40
N GLU A 474 -34.93 20.05 19.35
CA GLU A 474 -35.61 19.89 20.65
C GLU A 474 -35.73 21.23 21.39
N ARG A 475 -34.67 22.03 21.34
CA ARG A 475 -34.59 23.32 22.01
C ARG A 475 -35.45 24.36 21.33
N TRP A 476 -35.38 24.44 20.00
CA TRP A 476 -36.28 25.28 19.21
C TRP A 476 -37.73 24.94 19.49
N HIS A 477 -38.10 23.65 19.42
CA HIS A 477 -39.46 23.18 19.66
C HIS A 477 -39.94 23.52 21.08
N THR A 478 -39.09 23.32 22.09
CA THR A 478 -39.45 23.59 23.50
C THR A 478 -39.62 25.08 23.78
N ILE A 479 -38.81 25.94 23.17
CA ILE A 479 -38.88 27.40 23.34
C ILE A 479 -40.08 27.98 22.59
N THR A 480 -40.28 27.62 21.32
CA THR A 480 -41.42 28.13 20.53
C THR A 480 -42.76 27.63 21.04
N ASN A 481 -42.84 26.39 21.52
CA ASN A 481 -44.08 25.81 22.06
C ASN A 481 -44.19 25.89 23.60
N ALA A 482 -43.39 26.74 24.26
CA ALA A 482 -43.35 26.84 25.73
C ALA A 482 -44.74 27.09 26.37
N MET A 483 -45.64 27.74 25.63
CA MET A 483 -47.00 28.10 26.07
C MET A 483 -48.06 27.01 25.84
N ARG A 484 -47.74 25.87 25.19
CA ARG A 484 -48.68 24.75 24.94
C ARG A 484 -48.17 23.47 25.61
N LEU A 485 -48.60 23.21 26.85
CA LEU A 485 -48.16 22.05 27.65
C LEU A 485 -48.41 20.69 26.98
N ASP A 486 -49.44 20.57 26.13
CA ASP A 486 -49.81 19.30 25.46
C ASP A 486 -48.83 18.84 24.38
N ARG A 487 -47.97 19.73 23.88
CA ARG A 487 -47.02 19.42 22.79
C ARG A 487 -45.60 19.13 23.26
N LYS A 488 -45.33 18.98 24.56
CA LYS A 488 -43.96 18.72 25.05
C LYS A 488 -43.34 17.43 24.47
N LEU A 489 -42.12 17.56 23.96
CA LEU A 489 -41.30 16.43 23.52
C LEU A 489 -41.01 15.51 24.72
N ARG A 490 -41.58 14.31 24.66
CA ARG A 490 -41.35 13.24 25.64
C ARG A 490 -40.15 12.38 25.26
N LEU A 491 -39.55 11.71 26.24
CA LEU A 491 -38.41 10.80 26.04
C LEU A 491 -38.67 9.70 25.00
N ARG A 492 -39.91 9.22 24.87
CA ARG A 492 -40.29 8.23 23.85
C ARG A 492 -40.01 8.72 22.42
N HIS A 493 -40.35 9.98 22.12
CA HIS A 493 -40.10 10.57 20.81
C HIS A 493 -38.60 10.76 20.57
N ALA A 494 -37.85 11.21 21.59
CA ALA A 494 -36.41 11.34 21.50
C ALA A 494 -35.71 10.00 21.26
N CYS A 495 -36.19 8.92 21.88
CA CYS A 495 -35.68 7.57 21.65
C CYS A 495 -35.88 7.11 20.20
N ILE A 496 -37.05 7.37 19.61
CA ILE A 496 -37.33 7.06 18.20
C ILE A 496 -36.38 7.86 17.29
N ILE A 497 -36.27 9.17 17.51
CA ILE A 497 -35.36 10.04 16.73
C ILE A 497 -33.92 9.54 16.83
N MET A 498 -33.42 9.22 18.03
CA MET A 498 -32.07 8.71 18.18
C MET A 498 -31.89 7.34 17.53
N THR A 499 -32.87 6.44 17.59
CA THR A 499 -32.79 5.13 16.92
C THR A 499 -32.63 5.30 15.40
N THR A 500 -33.30 6.29 14.80
CA THR A 500 -33.10 6.62 13.37
C THR A 500 -31.69 7.15 13.09
N GLY A 501 -31.18 8.05 13.94
CA GLY A 501 -29.81 8.55 13.84
C GLY A 501 -28.76 7.45 13.93
N TRP A 502 -28.88 6.56 14.92
CA TRP A 502 -27.99 5.40 15.09
C TRP A 502 -28.00 4.47 13.87
N SER A 503 -29.20 4.18 13.35
CA SER A 503 -29.35 3.32 12.17
C SER A 503 -28.69 3.95 10.95
N PHE A 504 -28.88 5.26 10.76
CA PHE A 504 -28.26 6.01 9.68
C PHE A 504 -26.73 6.05 9.81
N SER A 505 -26.18 6.44 10.97
CA SER A 505 -24.73 6.52 11.18
C SER A 505 -24.04 5.16 11.05
N LEU A 506 -24.69 4.10 11.54
CA LEU A 506 -24.18 2.73 11.38
C LEU A 506 -24.16 2.33 9.91
N LEU A 507 -25.24 2.59 9.17
CA LEU A 507 -25.30 2.30 7.74
C LEU A 507 -24.23 3.09 6.98
N ALA A 508 -24.10 4.40 7.24
CA ALA A 508 -23.11 5.27 6.63
C ALA A 508 -21.68 4.76 6.85
N ALA A 509 -21.35 4.28 8.05
CA ALA A 509 -20.03 3.75 8.38
C ALA A 509 -19.76 2.33 7.84
N LEU A 510 -20.81 1.52 7.63
CA LEU A 510 -20.66 0.18 7.07
C LEU A 510 -20.48 0.18 5.54
N LEU A 511 -21.05 1.15 4.83
CA LEU A 511 -21.02 1.20 3.36
C LEU A 511 -19.60 1.09 2.75
N PRO A 512 -18.55 1.79 3.25
CA PRO A 512 -17.20 1.63 2.71
C PRO A 512 -16.56 0.28 3.08
N THR A 513 -17.02 -0.40 4.14
CA THR A 513 -16.50 -1.73 4.50
C THR A 513 -17.02 -2.83 3.58
N VAL A 514 -18.22 -2.65 3.00
CA VAL A 514 -18.85 -3.59 2.05
C VAL A 514 -18.53 -3.27 0.58
N GLY A 515 -17.69 -2.27 0.32
CA GLY A 515 -17.16 -1.96 -1.01
C GLY A 515 -17.90 -0.89 -1.81
N VAL A 516 -18.82 -0.11 -1.19
CA VAL A 516 -19.46 1.05 -1.84
C VAL A 516 -18.49 2.23 -1.96
N SER A 517 -17.55 2.34 -1.02
CA SER A 517 -16.41 3.25 -1.03
C SER A 517 -15.21 2.53 -0.39
N SER A 518 -14.12 3.23 -0.09
CA SER A 518 -12.92 2.61 0.50
C SER A 518 -12.27 3.51 1.55
N TYR A 519 -12.05 2.95 2.75
CA TYR A 519 -11.20 3.56 3.78
C TYR A 519 -9.71 3.38 3.52
N SER A 520 -9.32 2.51 2.59
CA SER A 520 -7.94 2.11 2.37
C SER A 520 -7.16 3.06 1.46
N LYS A 521 -7.79 4.11 0.90
CA LYS A 521 -7.17 4.99 -0.09
C LYS A 521 -6.19 6.01 0.52
N VAL A 522 -6.48 6.52 1.72
CA VAL A 522 -5.69 7.54 2.42
C VAL A 522 -5.17 6.99 3.75
N SER A 523 -4.00 7.45 4.19
CA SER A 523 -3.34 6.97 5.43
C SER A 523 -4.14 7.18 6.72
N ILE A 524 -5.03 8.18 6.73
CA ILE A 524 -5.89 8.57 7.87
C ILE A 524 -7.23 7.80 7.87
N CYS A 525 -7.47 6.94 6.88
CA CYS A 525 -8.63 6.04 6.83
C CYS A 525 -10.00 6.72 6.62
N LEU A 526 -10.02 7.91 6.02
CA LEU A 526 -11.26 8.60 5.62
C LEU A 526 -11.75 8.08 4.26
N PRO A 527 -13.08 8.03 4.03
CA PRO A 527 -13.62 7.60 2.74
C PRO A 527 -13.49 8.74 1.73
N MET A 528 -12.32 8.89 1.13
CA MET A 528 -12.01 9.94 0.14
C MET A 528 -11.90 9.36 -1.29
N ASP A 529 -12.42 8.16 -1.51
CA ASP A 529 -12.40 7.52 -2.82
C ASP A 529 -13.38 8.21 -3.78
N VAL A 530 -12.84 8.80 -4.85
CA VAL A 530 -13.59 9.49 -5.91
C VAL A 530 -13.29 8.95 -7.30
N GLU A 531 -12.63 7.78 -7.40
CA GLU A 531 -12.32 7.16 -8.69
C GLU A 531 -13.56 6.53 -9.32
N SER A 532 -14.39 5.87 -8.50
CA SER A 532 -15.66 5.28 -8.94
C SER A 532 -16.81 6.27 -8.76
N MET A 533 -17.79 6.24 -9.68
CA MET A 533 -19.01 7.04 -9.55
C MET A 533 -19.79 6.71 -8.28
N VAL A 534 -19.81 5.43 -7.88
CA VAL A 534 -20.51 4.99 -6.66
C VAL A 534 -19.85 5.57 -5.41
N SER A 535 -18.51 5.47 -5.33
CA SER A 535 -17.73 6.06 -4.24
C SER A 535 -17.92 7.59 -4.18
N GLN A 536 -17.89 8.26 -5.34
CA GLN A 536 -18.09 9.71 -5.43
C GLN A 536 -19.49 10.13 -4.94
N VAL A 537 -20.55 9.43 -5.37
CA VAL A 537 -21.93 9.71 -4.91
C VAL A 537 -22.04 9.53 -3.39
N TYR A 538 -21.44 8.48 -2.83
CA TYR A 538 -21.42 8.26 -1.39
C TYR A 538 -20.77 9.43 -0.64
N VAL A 539 -19.54 9.83 -1.02
CA VAL A 539 -18.80 10.91 -0.37
C VAL A 539 -19.57 12.23 -0.46
N VAL A 540 -20.07 12.57 -1.66
CA VAL A 540 -20.86 13.80 -1.87
C VAL A 540 -22.15 13.77 -1.05
N SER A 541 -22.84 12.62 -0.96
CA SER A 541 -24.07 12.51 -0.18
C SER A 541 -23.84 12.79 1.31
N LEU A 542 -22.77 12.25 1.90
CA LEU A 542 -22.42 12.55 3.29
C LEU A 542 -22.12 14.04 3.51
N LEU A 543 -21.35 14.65 2.61
CA LEU A 543 -21.03 16.08 2.69
C LEU A 543 -22.28 16.95 2.59
N VAL A 544 -23.18 16.64 1.65
CA VAL A 544 -24.44 17.37 1.46
C VAL A 544 -25.33 17.22 2.69
N LEU A 545 -25.43 16.03 3.28
CA LEU A 545 -26.20 15.82 4.51
C LEU A 545 -25.67 16.66 5.67
N ASN A 546 -24.35 16.73 5.84
CA ASN A 546 -23.71 17.57 6.86
C ASN A 546 -23.98 19.07 6.63
N ILE A 547 -23.97 19.52 5.38
CA ILE A 547 -24.33 20.91 5.01
C ILE A 547 -25.82 21.18 5.31
N LEU A 548 -26.73 20.25 4.97
CA LEU A 548 -28.15 20.38 5.24
C LEU A 548 -28.46 20.42 6.75
N ALA A 549 -27.77 19.59 7.54
CA ALA A 549 -27.86 19.61 9.00
C ALA A 549 -27.47 20.99 9.56
N PHE A 550 -26.41 21.60 9.03
CA PHE A 550 -25.99 22.95 9.40
C PHE A 550 -27.07 24.00 9.08
N PHE A 551 -27.66 23.99 7.89
CA PHE A 551 -28.74 24.91 7.54
C PHE A 551 -29.99 24.72 8.41
N CYS A 552 -30.32 23.48 8.77
CA CYS A 552 -31.40 23.17 9.70
C CYS A 552 -31.15 23.81 11.08
N VAL A 553 -29.93 23.64 11.62
CA VAL A 553 -29.52 24.27 12.88
C VAL A 553 -29.64 25.79 12.77
N CYS A 554 -29.06 26.41 11.74
CA CYS A 554 -29.14 27.87 11.54
C CYS A 554 -30.59 28.38 11.48
N GLY A 555 -31.47 27.70 10.74
CA GLY A 555 -32.89 28.05 10.65
C GLY A 555 -33.61 27.98 12.00
N CYS A 556 -33.35 26.93 12.78
CA CYS A 556 -33.89 26.77 14.13
C CYS A 556 -33.47 27.94 15.03
N TYR A 557 -32.20 28.34 15.02
CA TYR A 557 -31.71 29.46 15.85
C TYR A 557 -32.22 30.81 15.40
N LEU A 558 -32.30 31.05 14.08
CA LEU A 558 -32.90 32.27 13.58
C LEU A 558 -34.36 32.39 14.06
N SER A 559 -35.11 31.28 14.05
CA SER A 559 -36.48 31.24 14.58
C SER A 559 -36.54 31.51 16.10
N ILE A 560 -35.63 30.92 16.90
CA ILE A 560 -35.52 31.22 18.34
C ILE A 560 -35.25 32.71 18.56
N TYR A 561 -34.28 33.27 17.84
CA TYR A 561 -33.89 34.69 17.93
C TYR A 561 -35.04 35.62 17.56
N LEU A 562 -35.75 35.34 16.47
CA LEU A 562 -36.91 36.11 16.03
C LEU A 562 -38.08 36.03 17.02
N THR A 563 -38.27 34.87 17.68
CA THR A 563 -39.27 34.69 18.74
C THR A 563 -38.96 35.57 19.94
N TYR A 564 -37.69 35.69 20.32
CA TYR A 564 -37.25 36.51 21.44
C TYR A 564 -37.31 38.03 21.15
N ARG A 565 -37.22 38.43 19.87
CA ARG A 565 -37.28 39.85 19.47
C ARG A 565 -38.71 40.43 19.48
N LYS A 566 -39.77 39.62 19.62
CA LYS A 566 -41.17 40.09 19.76
C LYS A 566 -41.47 40.47 21.22
N PRO A 567 -41.74 41.75 21.56
CA PRO A 567 -41.73 42.25 22.93
C PRO A 567 -43.03 42.02 23.72
N SER A 568 -43.63 40.82 23.68
CA SER A 568 -45.00 40.63 24.20
C SER A 568 -45.15 39.81 25.48
N SER A 569 -44.11 39.32 26.15
CA SER A 569 -44.22 38.76 27.51
C SER A 569 -42.84 38.63 28.21
N ALA A 570 -42.69 39.22 29.40
CA ALA A 570 -41.55 39.03 30.32
C ALA A 570 -41.81 37.79 31.24
N PRO A 571 -40.78 37.09 31.79
CA PRO A 571 -39.44 37.57 32.16
C PRO A 571 -38.32 37.05 31.25
N ALA A 572 -37.75 37.94 30.44
CA ALA A 572 -36.88 37.58 29.32
C ALA A 572 -35.38 37.38 29.70
N HIS A 573 -34.92 37.79 30.89
CA HIS A 573 -33.48 37.87 31.20
C HIS A 573 -32.78 36.55 31.60
N ALA A 574 -33.51 35.50 31.98
CA ALA A 574 -32.91 34.21 32.32
C ALA A 574 -32.67 33.33 31.08
N ASP A 575 -33.59 33.37 30.12
CA ASP A 575 -33.56 32.54 28.91
C ASP A 575 -32.61 33.08 27.82
N THR A 576 -32.31 34.40 27.81
CA THR A 576 -31.29 34.98 26.91
C THR A 576 -29.89 34.43 27.16
N ARG A 577 -29.51 34.24 28.43
CA ARG A 577 -28.21 33.65 28.78
C ARG A 577 -28.13 32.18 28.34
N VAL A 578 -29.27 31.47 28.34
CA VAL A 578 -29.34 30.09 27.86
C VAL A 578 -29.20 30.03 26.35
N ALA A 579 -29.90 30.90 25.60
CA ALA A 579 -29.77 30.98 24.14
C ALA A 579 -28.36 31.36 23.67
N GLN A 580 -27.69 32.29 24.37
CA GLN A 580 -26.30 32.69 24.07
C GLN A 580 -25.30 31.54 24.28
N ARG A 581 -25.50 30.72 25.32
CA ARG A 581 -24.67 29.52 25.58
C ARG A 581 -24.82 28.45 24.51
N MET A 582 -26.03 28.31 23.97
CA MET A 582 -26.30 27.37 22.88
C MET A 582 -25.75 27.85 21.54
N ALA A 583 -25.74 29.17 21.29
CA ALA A 583 -25.14 29.78 20.11
C ALA A 583 -23.61 29.56 20.03
N VAL A 584 -22.91 29.60 21.17
CA VAL A 584 -21.46 29.33 21.23
C VAL A 584 -21.14 27.90 20.77
N LEU A 585 -21.90 26.91 21.23
CA LEU A 585 -21.69 25.49 20.89
C LEU A 585 -21.87 25.21 19.38
N ILE A 586 -22.70 25.98 18.70
CA ILE A 586 -22.96 25.85 17.25
C ILE A 586 -21.94 26.62 16.44
N PHE A 587 -21.54 27.80 16.90
CA PHE A 587 -20.50 28.56 16.23
C PHE A 587 -19.18 27.78 16.26
N THR A 588 -18.87 27.12 17.38
CA THR A 588 -17.72 26.22 17.47
C THR A 588 -17.85 25.04 16.51
N ASP A 589 -19.02 24.40 16.42
CA ASP A 589 -19.27 23.30 15.49
C ASP A 589 -19.14 23.73 14.02
N PHE A 590 -19.72 24.88 13.64
CA PHE A 590 -19.63 25.45 12.30
C PHE A 590 -18.19 25.79 11.90
N VAL A 591 -17.46 26.49 12.77
CA VAL A 591 -16.05 26.84 12.52
C VAL A 591 -15.21 25.57 12.37
N CYS A 592 -15.56 24.50 13.09
CA CYS A 592 -14.91 23.20 12.96
C CYS A 592 -15.28 22.47 11.68
N MET A 593 -16.53 22.55 11.19
CA MET A 593 -17.02 21.76 10.03
C MET A 593 -16.91 22.47 8.67
N ALA A 594 -16.90 23.81 8.64
CA ALA A 594 -16.88 24.59 7.41
C ALA A 594 -15.61 24.38 6.56
N PRO A 595 -14.38 24.35 7.12
CA PRO A 595 -13.18 24.08 6.34
C PRO A 595 -13.22 22.68 5.71
N ILE A 596 -13.60 21.63 6.46
CA ILE A 596 -13.66 20.26 5.93
C ILE A 596 -14.66 20.16 4.78
N SER A 597 -15.86 20.74 4.95
CA SER A 597 -16.91 20.69 3.93
C SER A 597 -16.48 21.40 2.64
N PHE A 598 -15.81 22.55 2.75
CA PHE A 598 -15.29 23.30 1.60
C PHE A 598 -14.24 22.49 0.81
N PHE A 599 -13.24 21.91 1.49
CA PHE A 599 -12.20 21.14 0.81
C PHE A 599 -12.70 19.82 0.24
N ALA A 600 -13.61 19.15 0.95
CA ALA A 600 -14.17 17.90 0.48
C ALA A 600 -15.05 18.09 -0.77
N VAL A 601 -15.80 19.20 -0.86
CA VAL A 601 -16.53 19.59 -2.08
C VAL A 601 -15.58 19.95 -3.23
N SER A 602 -14.53 20.73 -2.95
CA SER A 602 -13.49 21.07 -3.94
C SER A 602 -12.80 19.83 -4.52
N ALA A 603 -12.49 18.84 -3.68
CA ALA A 603 -11.96 17.55 -4.12
C ALA A 603 -12.98 16.74 -4.94
N ALA A 604 -14.26 16.72 -4.54
CA ALA A 604 -15.33 16.03 -5.25
C ALA A 604 -15.61 16.61 -6.65
N LEU A 605 -15.41 17.92 -6.83
CA LEU A 605 -15.50 18.62 -8.12
C LEU A 605 -14.24 18.46 -8.99
N LYS A 606 -13.27 17.62 -8.57
CA LYS A 606 -11.98 17.42 -9.24
C LYS A 606 -11.15 18.70 -9.39
N LEU A 607 -11.38 19.67 -8.51
CA LEU A 607 -10.62 20.93 -8.43
C LEU A 607 -9.97 21.03 -7.04
N PRO A 608 -8.99 20.17 -6.69
CA PRO A 608 -8.39 20.18 -5.36
C PRO A 608 -7.60 21.48 -5.15
N LEU A 609 -8.16 22.41 -4.36
CA LEU A 609 -7.53 23.70 -4.06
C LEU A 609 -6.38 23.58 -3.05
N ILE A 610 -6.31 22.47 -2.31
CA ILE A 610 -5.31 22.18 -1.27
C ILE A 610 -4.86 20.73 -1.42
N THR A 611 -3.56 20.46 -1.24
CA THR A 611 -3.02 19.09 -1.28
C THR A 611 -3.48 18.29 -0.05
N VAL A 612 -3.54 16.94 -0.14
CA VAL A 612 -3.92 16.13 1.03
C VAL A 612 -2.98 16.40 2.20
N SER A 613 -1.68 16.59 1.95
CA SER A 613 -0.67 16.96 2.96
C SER A 613 -1.04 18.23 3.73
N ASP A 614 -1.45 19.29 3.03
CA ASP A 614 -1.84 20.56 3.65
C ASP A 614 -3.22 20.46 4.34
N ALA A 615 -4.10 19.63 3.81
CA ALA A 615 -5.40 19.34 4.40
C ALA A 615 -5.30 18.50 5.68
N LYS A 616 -4.21 17.72 5.90
CA LYS A 616 -4.01 16.93 7.14
C LYS A 616 -4.07 17.81 8.38
N LEU A 617 -3.47 19.01 8.33
CA LEU A 617 -3.51 19.95 9.45
C LEU A 617 -4.96 20.35 9.79
N LEU A 618 -5.75 20.65 8.76
CA LEU A 618 -7.14 21.07 8.93
C LEU A 618 -8.04 19.91 9.40
N LEU A 619 -7.84 18.73 8.83
CA LEU A 619 -8.60 17.50 9.14
C LEU A 619 -8.25 16.90 10.50
N VAL A 620 -7.06 17.12 11.05
CA VAL A 620 -6.68 16.59 12.36
C VAL A 620 -6.91 17.61 13.47
N LEU A 621 -6.84 18.91 13.15
CA LEU A 621 -7.10 19.97 14.11
C LEU A 621 -8.60 20.29 14.19
N PHE A 622 -9.23 20.74 13.11
CA PHE A 622 -10.60 21.26 13.19
C PHE A 622 -11.67 20.17 13.29
N TYR A 623 -11.46 19.04 12.60
CA TYR A 623 -12.44 17.95 12.58
C TYR A 623 -12.75 17.39 13.99
N PRO A 624 -11.77 17.22 14.90
CA PRO A 624 -12.05 16.65 16.22
C PRO A 624 -12.07 17.68 17.36
N ILE A 625 -11.75 18.96 17.10
CA ILE A 625 -11.82 20.03 18.13
C ILE A 625 -13.23 20.13 18.71
N ASN A 626 -14.27 19.93 17.89
CA ASN A 626 -15.65 19.96 18.36
C ASN A 626 -15.88 18.92 19.48
N SER A 627 -15.48 17.67 19.22
CA SER A 627 -15.60 16.56 20.18
C SER A 627 -14.77 16.77 21.46
N CYS A 628 -13.62 17.43 21.37
CA CYS A 628 -12.80 17.79 22.52
C CYS A 628 -13.38 18.96 23.33
N SER A 629 -14.07 19.91 22.68
CA SER A 629 -14.57 21.13 23.32
C SER A 629 -15.89 20.91 24.06
N ASN A 630 -16.71 19.96 23.61
CA ASN A 630 -18.04 19.68 24.17
C ASN A 630 -18.05 19.45 25.71
N PRO A 631 -17.17 18.62 26.28
CA PRO A 631 -17.07 18.46 27.75
C PRO A 631 -16.81 19.77 28.51
N PHE A 632 -15.95 20.64 27.98
CA PHE A 632 -15.67 21.93 28.59
C PHE A 632 -16.88 22.86 28.52
N LEU A 633 -17.61 22.85 27.41
CA LEU A 633 -18.84 23.63 27.28
C LEU A 633 -19.88 23.19 28.32
N TYR A 634 -20.02 21.89 28.59
CA TYR A 634 -20.91 21.39 29.64
C TYR A 634 -20.40 21.75 31.05
N ALA A 635 -19.12 21.52 31.31
CA ALA A 635 -18.50 21.77 32.61
C ALA A 635 -18.50 23.25 32.98
N PHE A 636 -18.29 24.17 32.04
CA PHE A 636 -18.21 25.59 32.33
C PHE A 636 -19.56 26.32 32.30
N PHE A 637 -20.48 25.94 31.42
CA PHE A 637 -21.70 26.72 31.22
C PHE A 637 -22.97 26.12 31.85
N THR A 638 -22.89 24.89 32.40
CA THR A 638 -24.06 24.18 32.94
C THR A 638 -23.98 24.00 34.46
N HIS A 639 -24.70 24.85 35.21
CA HIS A 639 -24.73 24.81 36.69
C HIS A 639 -25.18 23.44 37.24
N THR A 640 -26.20 22.84 36.61
CA THR A 640 -26.71 21.53 37.01
C THR A 640 -25.69 20.41 36.79
N PHE A 641 -24.85 20.52 35.75
CA PHE A 641 -23.76 19.57 35.51
C PHE A 641 -22.65 19.72 36.55
N ARG A 642 -22.20 20.95 36.82
CA ARG A 642 -21.21 21.23 37.88
C ARG A 642 -21.65 20.68 39.24
N ARG A 643 -22.90 20.93 39.61
CA ARG A 643 -23.51 20.42 40.83
C ARG A 643 -23.44 18.89 40.88
N ASP A 644 -23.92 18.23 39.83
CA ASP A 644 -23.96 16.77 39.77
C ASP A 644 -22.54 16.15 39.74
N PHE A 645 -21.57 16.81 39.11
CA PHE A 645 -20.14 16.45 39.14
C PHE A 645 -19.57 16.52 40.56
N PHE A 646 -19.72 17.64 41.28
CA PHE A 646 -19.18 17.76 42.64
C PHE A 646 -19.88 16.81 43.62
N LEU A 647 -21.18 16.57 43.47
CA LEU A 647 -21.91 15.59 44.26
C LEU A 647 -21.43 14.15 44.00
N LEU A 648 -21.10 13.81 42.76
CA LEU A 648 -20.55 12.50 42.41
C LEU A 648 -19.11 12.36 42.90
N ALA A 649 -18.26 13.37 42.69
CA ALA A 649 -16.86 13.39 43.16
C ALA A 649 -16.77 13.25 44.69
N ALA A 650 -17.70 13.86 45.43
CA ALA A 650 -17.78 13.73 46.88
C ALA A 650 -18.08 12.29 47.35
N ARG A 651 -18.75 11.46 46.53
CA ARG A 651 -18.93 10.03 46.85
C ARG A 651 -17.62 9.24 46.76
N PHE A 652 -16.69 9.68 45.92
CA PHE A 652 -15.34 9.13 45.81
C PHE A 652 -14.34 9.82 46.75
N GLY A 653 -14.82 10.68 47.65
CA GLY A 653 -13.99 11.36 48.65
C GLY A 653 -13.35 12.69 48.20
N LEU A 654 -13.58 13.15 46.97
CA LEU A 654 -12.99 14.36 46.40
C LEU A 654 -13.95 15.57 46.50
N PHE A 655 -13.43 16.79 46.62
CA PHE A 655 -14.20 18.05 46.59
C PHE A 655 -15.42 18.14 47.54
N LYS A 656 -15.30 17.56 48.75
CA LYS A 656 -16.40 17.51 49.75
C LYS A 656 -16.95 18.90 50.11
N THR A 657 -16.10 19.90 50.19
CA THR A 657 -16.46 21.29 50.56
C THR A 657 -17.34 21.95 49.49
N GLN A 658 -16.96 21.89 48.20
CA GLN A 658 -17.82 22.37 47.11
C GLN A 658 -19.15 21.61 47.05
N ALA A 659 -19.14 20.28 47.27
CA ALA A 659 -20.36 19.49 47.25
C ALA A 659 -21.34 19.89 48.38
N GLN A 660 -20.84 20.34 49.53
CA GLN A 660 -21.67 20.87 50.62
C GLN A 660 -22.35 22.19 50.24
N ILE A 661 -21.64 23.13 49.61
CA ILE A 661 -22.20 24.40 49.12
C ILE A 661 -23.38 24.14 48.17
N TYR A 662 -23.19 23.21 47.24
CA TYR A 662 -24.22 22.80 46.29
C TYR A 662 -25.42 22.08 46.95
N ARG A 663 -25.23 21.36 48.06
CA ARG A 663 -26.34 20.79 48.83
C ARG A 663 -27.15 21.89 49.53
N THR A 664 -26.48 22.87 50.14
CA THR A 664 -27.13 23.97 50.87
C THR A 664 -27.95 24.90 49.99
N GLU A 665 -27.52 25.15 48.73
CA GLU A 665 -28.33 25.89 47.75
C GLU A 665 -29.64 25.19 47.37
N THR A 666 -29.70 23.86 47.50
CA THR A 666 -30.91 23.09 47.14
C THR A 666 -31.97 23.16 48.24
N SER A 667 -31.55 23.28 49.50
CA SER A 667 -32.43 23.39 50.66
C SER A 667 -33.09 24.76 50.81
N SER A 668 -32.49 25.85 50.32
CA SER A 668 -33.11 27.19 50.42
C SER A 668 -34.27 27.43 49.44
N CYS A 669 -34.42 26.58 48.42
CA CYS A 669 -35.43 26.73 47.37
C CYS A 669 -36.73 25.92 47.62
N GLN A 670 -36.88 25.28 48.79
CA GLN A 670 -37.99 24.37 49.11
C GLN A 670 -38.97 24.84 50.21
N GLN A 671 -38.94 26.10 50.66
CA GLN A 671 -40.01 26.63 51.55
C GLN A 671 -40.97 27.58 50.83
N PRO A 672 -42.23 27.18 50.62
CA PRO A 672 -43.34 28.10 50.43
C PRO A 672 -44.32 28.02 51.63
N THR A 673 -44.50 29.10 52.39
CA THR A 673 -45.78 29.46 53.06
C THR A 673 -45.67 30.77 53.84
N TRP A 674 -46.35 31.80 53.32
CA TRP A 674 -47.28 32.70 54.01
C TRP A 674 -47.36 32.67 55.55
N THR A 675 -47.12 33.84 56.19
CA THR A 675 -47.97 34.41 57.26
C THR A 675 -47.82 35.94 57.33
N SER A 676 -48.96 36.62 57.48
CA SER A 676 -49.21 38.08 57.56
C SER A 676 -48.84 38.69 58.94
N PRO A 677 -48.78 40.03 59.13
CA PRO A 677 -48.01 40.67 60.20
C PRO A 677 -48.84 41.04 61.44
N LYS A 678 -48.22 41.00 62.64
CA LYS A 678 -48.46 41.92 63.78
C LYS A 678 -47.51 41.67 64.96
N SER A 679 -46.76 42.74 65.28
CA SER A 679 -46.36 43.27 66.59
C SER A 679 -45.58 42.45 67.65
N SER A 680 -44.47 43.10 68.10
CA SER A 680 -43.88 43.19 69.46
C SER A 680 -43.24 41.94 70.10
N ARG A 681 -42.14 41.96 70.85
CA ARG A 681 -41.04 42.89 71.22
C ARG A 681 -40.14 42.09 72.22
N VAL A 682 -38.83 42.40 72.32
CA VAL A 682 -37.87 42.10 73.44
C VAL A 682 -37.43 40.61 73.59
N ILE A 683 -36.19 40.15 73.91
CA ILE A 683 -35.17 40.57 74.88
C ILE A 683 -33.72 40.15 74.49
N TYR A 684 -32.78 40.98 74.98
CA TYR A 684 -31.32 40.98 75.05
C TYR A 684 -30.54 39.68 75.40
N SER A 685 -29.34 39.59 74.79
CA SER A 685 -27.99 39.37 75.36
C SER A 685 -27.79 38.86 76.81
N LEU A 686 -26.98 37.79 76.94
CA LEU A 686 -25.98 37.49 78.00
C LEU A 686 -25.03 36.43 77.40
N ALA A 687 -23.76 36.68 77.06
CA ALA A 687 -22.57 37.07 77.82
C ALA A 687 -21.92 35.95 78.65
N ASN A 688 -20.58 35.89 78.53
CA ASN A 688 -19.53 35.21 79.33
C ASN A 688 -19.07 33.82 78.84
N THR A 689 -17.77 33.47 78.72
CA THR A 689 -16.45 34.05 79.14
C THR A 689 -15.37 33.09 78.54
N LEU A 690 -14.15 33.44 78.09
CA LEU A 690 -12.97 34.18 78.62
C LEU A 690 -12.08 34.61 77.41
N SER A 691 -11.49 35.82 77.30
CA SER A 691 -10.31 36.36 78.03
C SER A 691 -9.05 35.49 77.84
N LEU A 692 -7.86 35.93 77.40
CA LEU A 692 -7.24 37.26 77.38
C LEU A 692 -6.06 37.25 76.37
N ASP A 693 -5.78 38.43 75.80
CA ASP A 693 -4.47 39.03 75.45
C ASP A 693 -3.46 38.31 74.51
N GLY A 694 -2.79 38.99 73.56
CA GLY A 694 -2.78 40.42 73.24
C GLY A 694 -2.00 40.73 71.95
N LYS A 695 -2.24 41.97 71.45
CA LYS A 695 -1.38 42.91 70.68
C LYS A 695 -0.18 42.35 69.88
N GLN A 696 0.12 42.78 68.66
CA GLN A 696 0.11 44.15 68.13
C GLN A 696 0.38 44.14 66.61
N GLU A 697 -0.29 45.05 65.87
CA GLU A 697 0.13 45.80 64.65
C GLU A 697 1.18 45.11 63.73
N PHE A 698 0.86 44.71 62.50
CA PHE A 698 0.57 45.53 61.31
C PHE A 698 -0.06 44.68 60.20
#